data_AF-A0A8H3BBI3-F1
#
_entry.id   AF-A0A8H3BBI3-F1
#
_cell.length_a   1.000
_cell.length_b   1.000
_cell.length_c   1.000
_cell.angle_alpha   90.00
_cell.angle_beta   90.00
_cell.angle_gamma   90.00
#
_symmetry.space_group_name_H-M   'P 1'
#
loop_
_entity.id
_entity.type
_entity.pdbx_description
1 polymer ?
#
loop_
_entity_poly.entity_id
_entity_poly.type
_entity_poly.pdbx_seq_one_letter_code
_entity_poly.pdbx_strand_id
1 'polypeptide(L)'
;MTSVSKSFADVLAHFKSRTGELKGQAILDVVLEPDVGLANKLMEICASEYEDSSLPEDEKEEWRVERDTWDLISRLYAERTISDDMSSALSTPHQLVEVNPYTPTSLLAKRTIQQHPLLRELFLVREWLHDTAPRYPHLPSSSSYRALTKHRVLHAKRGGGGSFVSTLDPDAQGALDPDDAAAEKALTRALLALFRAGKFEEAKALCRSAGHDWQAAEIGGVAAFKWDSILEKEEQGEDGMDVVQSTEWAGNRRRKLWSDVCQRAAMNPKLSPDARALCAALSPARRTLPALLPQCRTWADHAWAHTSALIEERVASVVESTGSWWEIEDEGIDVDQSADLEESTRVWEQDVYCVLGDMSEVLSLVAERLNSGLDSMRKSWIRFFAHLCLFLTIIQQPVPANASAIILEGYIRVLEAEDQRDLVALYVSALGDNAVDRYAAYLASLPDDLPYEQRADALKLAKQHSLVVERVAVATADLIAKKAIKELPPLRGPLPTPADMNDQATPIELRLVKSVEWLLFNPETWETAIYQSNAVLRYMLGMGRLHAARLLVSSLPDALTGSSANGELLGYARFFSVWDGPSTLAEIISQNPGDNGTKNEQRAWEQQYKAVLDDYYDMAVDLLKVYWLGLEYSDSNERKRERVEQMRIRQIYVPEIILALHRELYNSRDIFPANLRKALQLPNIVADSRYSIFRDFVSADGNRMPEYLAGVRDAGIAVLGAGVSDPVQAVVG
;
A
#
# COMPACT_ATOMS: atom_id res chain seq x y z
N MET A 1 3.95 -7.15 15.27
CA MET A 1 3.68 -6.43 14.00
C MET A 1 4.75 -6.66 12.94
N THR A 2 6.05 -6.44 13.20
CA THR A 2 7.13 -6.61 12.18
C THR A 2 7.19 -8.00 11.54
N SER A 3 7.03 -9.08 12.32
CA SER A 3 6.97 -10.45 11.78
C SER A 3 5.72 -10.68 10.93
N VAL A 4 4.60 -10.08 11.31
CA VAL A 4 3.30 -10.35 10.69
C VAL A 4 3.17 -9.64 9.34
N SER A 5 3.53 -8.36 9.26
CA SER A 5 3.56 -7.62 7.98
C SER A 5 4.46 -8.33 6.95
N LYS A 6 5.56 -8.95 7.41
CA LYS A 6 6.43 -9.76 6.58
C LYS A 6 5.75 -11.05 6.11
N SER A 7 5.06 -11.79 6.97
CA SER A 7 4.30 -12.99 6.57
C SER A 7 3.24 -12.68 5.49
N PHE A 8 2.52 -11.56 5.63
CA PHE A 8 1.56 -11.10 4.63
C PHE A 8 2.25 -10.76 3.29
N ALA A 9 3.38 -10.06 3.35
CA ALA A 9 4.17 -9.72 2.18
C ALA A 9 4.75 -10.96 1.47
N ASP A 10 5.23 -11.96 2.22
CA ASP A 10 5.79 -13.20 1.69
C ASP A 10 4.71 -14.00 0.92
N VAL A 11 3.49 -14.09 1.47
CA VAL A 11 2.34 -14.69 0.78
C VAL A 11 2.01 -13.93 -0.50
N LEU A 12 1.92 -12.60 -0.45
CA LEU A 12 1.67 -11.78 -1.64
C LEU A 12 2.75 -11.95 -2.71
N ALA A 13 4.03 -11.97 -2.33
CA ALA A 13 5.14 -12.15 -3.25
C ALA A 13 5.08 -13.53 -3.94
N HIS A 14 4.78 -14.59 -3.17
CA HIS A 14 4.59 -15.93 -3.70
C HIS A 14 3.47 -15.99 -4.74
N PHE A 15 2.31 -15.40 -4.44
CA PHE A 15 1.18 -15.39 -5.39
C PHE A 15 1.44 -14.50 -6.59
N LYS A 16 2.03 -13.31 -6.43
CA LYS A 16 2.45 -12.46 -7.58
C LYS A 16 3.39 -13.21 -8.53
N SER A 17 4.34 -13.98 -8.00
CA SER A 17 5.24 -14.79 -8.82
C SER A 17 4.51 -15.90 -9.56
N ARG A 18 3.56 -16.60 -8.92
CA ARG A 18 2.78 -17.67 -9.57
C ARG A 18 1.80 -17.16 -10.61
N THR A 19 1.20 -15.99 -10.40
CA THR A 19 0.20 -15.41 -11.31
C THR A 19 0.80 -14.63 -12.47
N GLY A 20 2.08 -14.25 -12.40
CA GLY A 20 2.72 -13.36 -13.39
C GLY A 20 2.72 -13.90 -14.83
N GLU A 21 2.69 -15.23 -15.01
CA GLU A 21 2.67 -15.89 -16.32
C GLU A 21 1.27 -16.40 -16.73
N LEU A 22 0.33 -16.41 -15.79
CA LEU A 22 -1.02 -16.95 -15.98
C LEU A 22 -1.95 -15.88 -16.56
N LYS A 23 -3.04 -16.29 -17.23
CA LYS A 23 -4.05 -15.40 -17.81
C LYS A 23 -5.46 -15.93 -17.59
N GLY A 24 -6.41 -15.01 -17.38
CA GLY A 24 -7.84 -15.33 -17.27
C GLY A 24 -8.13 -16.34 -16.15
N GLN A 25 -8.90 -17.37 -16.48
CA GLN A 25 -9.36 -18.38 -15.53
C GLN A 25 -8.22 -19.08 -14.75
N ALA A 26 -7.06 -19.29 -15.37
CA ALA A 26 -5.93 -19.93 -14.70
C ALA A 26 -5.39 -19.13 -13.50
N ILE A 27 -5.56 -17.79 -13.48
CA ILE A 27 -5.24 -16.98 -12.30
C ILE A 27 -6.23 -17.26 -11.18
N LEU A 28 -7.53 -17.32 -11.52
CA LEU A 28 -8.61 -17.54 -10.58
C LEU A 28 -8.48 -18.93 -9.94
N ASP A 29 -8.19 -19.96 -10.73
CA ASP A 29 -8.03 -21.33 -10.24
C ASP A 29 -6.91 -21.47 -9.20
N VAL A 30 -5.84 -20.66 -9.31
CA VAL A 30 -4.72 -20.65 -8.35
C VAL A 30 -5.00 -19.77 -7.13
N VAL A 31 -5.59 -18.60 -7.35
CA VAL A 31 -5.79 -17.59 -6.27
C VAL A 31 -6.97 -17.94 -5.39
N LEU A 32 -8.00 -18.58 -5.96
CA LEU A 32 -9.22 -19.02 -5.31
C LEU A 32 -9.25 -20.54 -5.08
N GLU A 33 -8.08 -21.19 -5.17
CA GLU A 33 -7.95 -22.63 -4.90
C GLU A 33 -8.51 -22.93 -3.49
N PRO A 34 -9.41 -23.92 -3.36
CA PRO A 34 -9.92 -24.34 -2.05
C PRO A 34 -8.75 -24.68 -1.13
N ASP A 35 -8.81 -24.23 0.13
CA ASP A 35 -7.83 -24.44 1.19
C ASP A 35 -6.42 -23.83 0.99
N VAL A 36 -5.96 -23.61 -0.25
CA VAL A 36 -4.57 -23.20 -0.54
C VAL A 36 -4.48 -21.81 -1.18
N GLY A 37 -5.61 -21.24 -1.61
CA GLY A 37 -5.71 -19.92 -2.24
C GLY A 37 -5.20 -18.75 -1.39
N LEU A 38 -5.06 -17.58 -2.02
CA LEU A 38 -4.48 -16.38 -1.40
C LEU A 38 -5.25 -15.96 -0.13
N ALA A 39 -6.58 -15.87 -0.22
CA ALA A 39 -7.42 -15.50 0.93
C ALA A 39 -7.29 -16.51 2.08
N ASN A 40 -7.21 -17.82 1.78
CA ASN A 40 -7.00 -18.87 2.78
C ASN A 40 -5.64 -18.74 3.48
N LYS A 41 -4.57 -18.40 2.75
CA LYS A 41 -3.26 -18.13 3.37
C LYS A 41 -3.25 -16.90 4.25
N LEU A 42 -3.96 -15.83 3.87
CA LEU A 42 -4.11 -14.65 4.74
C LEU A 42 -4.95 -14.98 5.99
N MET A 43 -5.99 -15.81 5.83
CA MET A 43 -6.81 -16.33 6.92
C MET A 43 -5.98 -17.18 7.90
N GLU A 44 -5.11 -18.08 7.41
CA GLU A 44 -4.21 -18.90 8.24
C GLU A 44 -3.30 -18.02 9.12
N ILE A 45 -2.74 -16.94 8.58
CA ILE A 45 -1.93 -16.00 9.37
C ILE A 45 -2.79 -15.32 10.45
N CYS A 46 -4.00 -14.89 10.12
CA CYS A 46 -4.89 -14.28 11.11
C CYS A 46 -5.30 -15.30 12.20
N ALA A 47 -5.50 -16.56 11.84
CA ALA A 47 -5.82 -17.63 12.78
C ALA A 47 -4.64 -17.91 13.73
N SER A 48 -3.41 -17.94 13.25
CA SER A 48 -2.24 -18.15 14.11
C SER A 48 -2.05 -17.01 15.11
N GLU A 49 -2.28 -15.76 14.70
CA GLU A 49 -2.21 -14.61 15.61
C GLU A 49 -3.38 -14.62 16.62
N TYR A 50 -4.57 -15.06 16.22
CA TYR A 50 -5.72 -15.20 17.11
C TYR A 50 -5.52 -16.24 18.22
N GLU A 51 -4.75 -17.31 17.95
CA GLU A 51 -4.43 -18.35 18.93
C GLU A 51 -3.44 -17.89 20.00
N ASP A 52 -2.76 -16.75 19.80
CA ASP A 52 -1.84 -16.19 20.79
C ASP A 52 -2.61 -15.70 22.04
N SER A 53 -2.52 -16.50 23.10
CA SER A 53 -3.13 -16.22 24.40
C SER A 53 -2.56 -15.00 25.13
N SER A 54 -1.43 -14.45 24.66
CA SER A 54 -0.78 -13.28 25.29
C SER A 54 -1.39 -11.94 24.86
N LEU A 55 -2.20 -11.94 23.80
CA LEU A 55 -2.80 -10.72 23.25
C LEU A 55 -3.96 -10.20 24.12
N PRO A 56 -4.15 -8.87 24.21
CA PRO A 56 -5.37 -8.28 24.76
C PRO A 56 -6.61 -8.74 24.01
N GLU A 57 -7.75 -8.88 24.70
CA GLU A 57 -9.02 -9.29 24.10
C GLU A 57 -9.45 -8.41 22.92
N ASP A 58 -9.19 -7.10 22.98
CA ASP A 58 -9.52 -6.16 21.89
C ASP A 58 -8.72 -6.44 20.61
N GLU A 59 -7.43 -6.76 20.74
CA GLU A 59 -6.57 -7.10 19.59
C GLU A 59 -6.90 -8.49 19.04
N LYS A 60 -7.21 -9.42 19.95
CA LYS A 60 -7.67 -10.76 19.59
C LYS A 60 -8.97 -10.72 18.81
N GLU A 61 -9.89 -9.84 19.19
CA GLU A 61 -11.13 -9.62 18.46
C GLU A 61 -10.88 -9.07 17.04
N GLU A 62 -9.90 -8.19 16.85
CA GLU A 62 -9.53 -7.70 15.51
C GLU A 62 -9.04 -8.83 14.61
N TRP A 63 -8.16 -9.70 15.12
CA TRP A 63 -7.68 -10.87 14.37
C TRP A 63 -8.80 -11.84 14.03
N ARG A 64 -9.76 -12.03 14.95
CA ARG A 64 -10.94 -12.86 14.72
C ARG A 64 -11.78 -12.31 13.56
N VAL A 65 -12.09 -11.01 13.60
CA VAL A 65 -12.90 -10.33 12.57
C VAL A 65 -12.19 -10.37 11.23
N GLU A 66 -10.88 -10.12 11.18
CA GLU A 66 -10.12 -10.19 9.93
C GLU A 66 -10.08 -11.61 9.34
N ARG A 67 -9.82 -12.62 10.18
CA ARG A 67 -9.87 -14.04 9.79
C ARG A 67 -11.23 -14.40 9.19
N ASP A 68 -12.31 -14.09 9.91
CA ASP A 68 -13.67 -14.41 9.51
C ASP A 68 -14.05 -13.67 8.21
N THR A 69 -13.53 -12.47 8.00
CA THR A 69 -13.74 -11.72 6.76
C THR A 69 -13.01 -12.36 5.58
N TRP A 70 -11.77 -12.83 5.76
CA TRP A 70 -11.04 -13.56 4.72
C TRP A 70 -11.70 -14.89 4.34
N ASP A 71 -12.28 -15.61 5.30
CA ASP A 71 -13.10 -16.80 5.04
C ASP A 71 -14.30 -16.46 4.13
N LEU A 72 -15.06 -15.41 4.48
CA LEU A 72 -16.19 -14.97 3.66
C LEU A 72 -15.77 -14.58 2.24
N ILE A 73 -14.68 -13.82 2.11
CA ILE A 73 -14.13 -13.40 0.80
C ILE A 73 -13.77 -14.63 -0.03
N SER A 74 -13.11 -15.63 0.58
CA SER A 74 -12.74 -16.87 -0.11
C SER A 74 -13.97 -17.61 -0.62
N ARG A 75 -14.99 -17.81 0.23
CA ARG A 75 -16.23 -18.52 -0.14
C ARG A 75 -16.99 -17.81 -1.26
N LEU A 76 -17.16 -16.49 -1.17
CA LEU A 76 -17.91 -15.72 -2.15
C LEU A 76 -17.22 -15.65 -3.51
N TYR A 77 -15.91 -15.37 -3.54
CA TYR A 77 -15.22 -15.26 -4.83
C TYR A 77 -15.01 -16.62 -5.49
N ALA A 78 -14.86 -17.70 -4.74
CA ALA A 78 -14.92 -19.05 -5.32
C ALA A 78 -16.27 -19.30 -6.01
N GLU A 79 -17.39 -18.97 -5.37
CA GLU A 79 -18.73 -19.12 -5.95
C GLU A 79 -18.94 -18.25 -7.19
N ARG A 80 -18.51 -16.99 -7.16
CA ARG A 80 -18.62 -16.05 -8.30
C ARG A 80 -17.85 -16.48 -9.55
N THR A 81 -16.87 -17.37 -9.40
CA THR A 81 -16.11 -17.89 -10.54
C THR A 81 -16.73 -19.14 -11.18
N ILE A 82 -17.74 -19.74 -10.55
CA ILE A 82 -18.50 -20.82 -11.17
C ILE A 82 -19.27 -20.26 -12.37
N SER A 83 -19.04 -20.81 -13.56
CA SER A 83 -19.70 -20.34 -14.77
C SER A 83 -21.22 -20.56 -14.72
N ASP A 84 -21.98 -19.54 -15.14
CA ASP A 84 -23.44 -19.61 -15.22
C ASP A 84 -23.93 -20.76 -16.11
N ASP A 85 -23.12 -21.19 -17.08
CA ASP A 85 -23.38 -22.32 -17.99
C ASP A 85 -23.71 -23.61 -17.23
N MET A 86 -23.04 -23.91 -16.11
CA MET A 86 -23.30 -25.11 -15.31
C MET A 86 -24.65 -25.04 -14.57
N SER A 87 -25.08 -23.84 -14.18
CA SER A 87 -26.36 -23.64 -13.50
C SER A 87 -27.55 -23.67 -14.46
N SER A 88 -27.35 -23.21 -15.70
CA SER A 88 -28.38 -23.25 -16.75
C SER A 88 -28.68 -24.66 -17.28
N ALA A 89 -27.74 -25.61 -17.10
CA ALA A 89 -27.93 -27.01 -17.46
C ALA A 89 -28.85 -27.78 -16.48
N LEU A 90 -29.09 -27.25 -15.28
CA LEU A 90 -29.93 -27.89 -14.26
C LEU A 90 -31.42 -27.60 -14.52
N SER A 91 -32.26 -28.62 -14.35
CA SER A 91 -33.71 -28.48 -14.48
C SER A 91 -34.29 -27.48 -13.47
N THR A 92 -35.17 -26.60 -13.94
CA THR A 92 -35.88 -25.63 -13.09
C THR A 92 -36.86 -26.30 -12.14
N PRO A 93 -37.20 -25.67 -11.00
CA PRO A 93 -38.26 -26.18 -10.12
C PRO A 93 -39.57 -26.45 -10.88
N HIS A 94 -39.95 -25.59 -11.82
CA HIS A 94 -41.15 -25.79 -12.66
C HIS A 94 -41.00 -27.01 -13.57
N GLN A 95 -39.86 -27.19 -14.24
CA GLN A 95 -39.59 -28.36 -15.07
C GLN A 95 -39.60 -29.67 -14.27
N LEU A 96 -39.09 -29.66 -13.03
CA LEU A 96 -39.14 -30.84 -12.17
C LEU A 96 -40.57 -31.23 -11.80
N VAL A 97 -41.43 -30.26 -11.52
CA VAL A 97 -42.85 -30.51 -11.22
C VAL A 97 -43.62 -30.96 -12.47
N GLU A 98 -43.29 -30.42 -13.65
CA GLU A 98 -43.85 -30.89 -14.94
C GLU A 98 -43.50 -32.36 -15.23
N VAL A 99 -42.26 -32.77 -14.94
CA VAL A 99 -41.82 -34.17 -15.09
C VAL A 99 -42.43 -35.06 -14.02
N ASN A 100 -42.42 -34.60 -12.76
CA ASN A 100 -42.96 -35.34 -11.62
C ASN A 100 -43.70 -34.40 -10.65
N PRO A 101 -45.05 -34.40 -10.67
CA PRO A 101 -45.86 -33.59 -9.77
C PRO A 101 -45.65 -33.89 -8.27
N TYR A 102 -45.12 -35.07 -7.94
CA TYR A 102 -44.83 -35.50 -6.58
C TYR A 102 -43.39 -35.18 -6.14
N THR A 103 -42.65 -34.37 -6.89
CA THR A 103 -41.29 -33.96 -6.52
C THR A 103 -41.26 -33.36 -5.10
N PRO A 104 -40.45 -33.90 -4.16
CA PRO A 104 -40.37 -33.39 -2.80
C PRO A 104 -39.92 -31.92 -2.74
N THR A 105 -40.56 -31.14 -1.86
CA THR A 105 -40.24 -29.70 -1.67
C THR A 105 -38.78 -29.44 -1.31
N SER A 106 -38.09 -30.39 -0.67
CA SER A 106 -36.65 -30.29 -0.38
C SER A 106 -35.80 -30.20 -1.66
N LEU A 107 -36.17 -30.93 -2.72
CA LEU A 107 -35.46 -30.87 -4.00
C LEU A 107 -35.79 -29.57 -4.75
N LEU A 108 -37.06 -29.13 -4.72
CA LEU A 108 -37.47 -27.85 -5.31
C LEU A 108 -36.74 -26.67 -4.67
N ALA A 109 -36.62 -26.66 -3.34
CA ALA A 109 -35.84 -25.66 -2.61
C ALA A 109 -34.35 -25.70 -2.98
N LYS A 110 -33.74 -26.90 -3.04
CA LYS A 110 -32.34 -27.09 -3.45
C LYS A 110 -32.09 -26.54 -4.87
N ARG A 111 -32.95 -26.88 -5.84
CA ARG A 111 -32.81 -26.40 -7.23
C ARG A 111 -33.04 -24.90 -7.35
N THR A 112 -33.99 -24.34 -6.58
CA THR A 112 -34.21 -22.90 -6.52
C THR A 112 -32.94 -22.15 -6.12
N ILE A 113 -32.24 -22.63 -5.09
CA ILE A 113 -30.97 -22.06 -4.66
C ILE A 113 -29.91 -22.21 -5.76
N GLN A 114 -29.75 -23.41 -6.31
CA GLN A 114 -28.72 -23.70 -7.32
C GLN A 114 -28.88 -22.90 -8.62
N GLN A 115 -30.10 -22.54 -9.01
CA GLN A 115 -30.35 -21.83 -10.27
C GLN A 115 -30.07 -20.33 -10.21
N HIS A 116 -30.14 -19.70 -9.03
CA HIS A 116 -30.06 -18.25 -8.93
C HIS A 116 -28.73 -17.82 -8.29
N PRO A 117 -27.80 -17.18 -9.04
CA PRO A 117 -26.47 -16.81 -8.54
C PRO A 117 -26.51 -16.03 -7.22
N LEU A 118 -27.35 -14.99 -7.15
CA LEU A 118 -27.50 -14.17 -5.95
C LEU A 118 -28.04 -14.96 -4.74
N LEU A 119 -28.88 -15.98 -4.97
CA LEU A 119 -29.42 -16.82 -3.89
C LEU A 119 -28.36 -17.81 -3.38
N ARG A 120 -27.49 -18.32 -4.26
CA ARG A 120 -26.30 -19.11 -3.87
C ARG A 120 -25.38 -18.28 -2.98
N GLU A 121 -25.07 -17.05 -3.40
CA GLU A 121 -24.25 -16.13 -2.58
C GLU A 121 -24.89 -15.87 -1.21
N LEU A 122 -26.17 -15.54 -1.14
CA LEU A 122 -26.85 -15.31 0.13
C LEU A 122 -26.84 -16.55 1.04
N PHE A 123 -27.02 -17.73 0.46
CA PHE A 123 -26.97 -18.97 1.21
C PHE A 123 -25.57 -19.17 1.82
N LEU A 124 -24.51 -18.93 1.06
CA LEU A 124 -23.12 -18.96 1.56
C LEU A 124 -22.89 -17.92 2.67
N VAL A 125 -23.41 -16.69 2.51
CA VAL A 125 -23.35 -15.66 3.56
C VAL A 125 -24.06 -16.15 4.83
N ARG A 126 -25.21 -16.81 4.70
CA ARG A 126 -25.94 -17.36 5.85
C ARG A 126 -25.16 -18.48 6.53
N GLU A 127 -24.55 -19.39 5.78
CA GLU A 127 -23.72 -20.46 6.32
C GLU A 127 -22.48 -19.90 7.02
N TRP A 128 -21.80 -18.94 6.41
CA TRP A 128 -20.68 -18.23 7.05
C TRP A 128 -21.11 -17.54 8.35
N LEU A 129 -22.28 -16.91 8.37
CA LEU A 129 -22.85 -16.34 9.59
C LEU A 129 -23.08 -17.44 10.63
N HIS A 130 -23.65 -18.60 10.25
CA HIS A 130 -23.84 -19.73 11.16
C HIS A 130 -22.52 -20.24 11.75
N ASP A 131 -21.49 -20.41 10.93
CA ASP A 131 -20.17 -20.90 11.33
C ASP A 131 -19.46 -19.95 12.31
N THR A 132 -19.60 -18.65 12.08
CA THR A 132 -18.98 -17.58 12.90
C THR A 132 -19.81 -17.21 14.13
N ALA A 133 -20.95 -17.87 14.36
CA ALA A 133 -21.81 -17.57 15.50
C ALA A 133 -21.11 -17.86 16.84
N PRO A 134 -21.18 -16.94 17.82
CA PRO A 134 -20.58 -17.16 19.13
C PRO A 134 -21.17 -18.40 19.82
N ARG A 135 -20.33 -19.22 20.44
CA ARG A 135 -20.80 -20.36 21.24
C ARG A 135 -21.58 -19.87 22.45
N TYR A 136 -22.76 -20.43 22.67
CA TYR A 136 -23.55 -20.10 23.86
C TYR A 136 -22.88 -20.71 25.12
N PRO A 137 -22.45 -19.90 26.10
CA PRO A 137 -21.54 -20.36 27.15
C PRO A 137 -22.19 -21.27 28.21
N HIS A 138 -23.52 -21.19 28.40
CA HIS A 138 -24.22 -21.93 29.46
C HIS A 138 -25.55 -22.48 28.97
N LEU A 139 -25.59 -23.74 28.53
CA LEU A 139 -26.86 -24.41 28.27
C LEU A 139 -27.63 -24.56 29.60
N PRO A 140 -28.94 -24.25 29.63
CA PRO A 140 -29.76 -24.44 30.82
C PRO A 140 -29.65 -25.88 31.34
N SER A 141 -29.54 -26.05 32.65
CA SER A 141 -29.60 -27.38 33.27
C SER A 141 -30.96 -28.04 33.00
N SER A 142 -30.95 -29.36 32.79
CA SER A 142 -32.19 -30.14 32.61
C SER A 142 -33.13 -29.89 33.78
N SER A 143 -34.25 -29.24 33.49
CA SER A 143 -35.36 -29.01 34.40
C SER A 143 -36.60 -29.66 33.80
N SER A 144 -37.42 -30.28 34.64
CA SER A 144 -38.71 -30.81 34.21
C SER A 144 -39.69 -29.67 33.90
N TYR A 145 -40.34 -29.73 32.73
CA TYR A 145 -41.28 -28.72 32.25
C TYR A 145 -42.29 -28.25 33.31
N ARG A 146 -42.23 -26.96 33.63
CA ARG A 146 -43.13 -26.23 34.55
C ARG A 146 -43.40 -26.93 35.89
N ALA A 147 -42.40 -27.61 36.45
CA ALA A 147 -42.62 -28.44 37.64
C ALA A 147 -43.01 -27.62 38.89
N LEU A 148 -42.43 -26.43 39.07
CA LEU A 148 -42.74 -25.57 40.22
C LEU A 148 -44.13 -24.94 40.06
N THR A 149 -44.46 -24.50 38.85
CA THR A 149 -45.80 -24.02 38.46
C THR A 149 -46.84 -25.12 38.69
N LYS A 150 -46.57 -26.36 38.26
CA LYS A 150 -47.43 -27.52 38.52
C LYS A 150 -47.66 -27.72 40.02
N HIS A 151 -46.61 -27.64 40.84
CA HIS A 151 -46.73 -27.77 42.29
C HIS A 151 -47.60 -26.65 42.89
N ARG A 152 -47.38 -25.39 42.47
CA ARG A 152 -48.18 -24.24 42.91
C ARG A 152 -49.65 -24.32 42.47
N VAL A 153 -49.92 -24.74 41.23
CA VAL A 153 -51.29 -24.93 40.72
C VAL A 153 -52.02 -26.03 41.48
N LEU A 154 -51.35 -27.16 41.77
CA LEU A 154 -51.92 -28.25 42.57
C LEU A 154 -52.21 -27.80 44.02
N HIS A 155 -51.32 -27.01 44.61
CA HIS A 155 -51.53 -26.46 45.95
C HIS A 155 -52.66 -25.43 45.97
N ALA A 156 -52.74 -24.54 44.98
CA ALA A 156 -53.81 -23.55 44.84
C ALA A 156 -55.19 -24.20 44.65
N LYS A 157 -55.28 -25.32 43.91
CA LYS A 157 -56.51 -26.12 43.78
C LYS A 157 -56.98 -26.73 45.10
N ARG A 158 -56.08 -27.00 46.05
CA ARG A 158 -56.40 -27.55 47.38
C ARG A 158 -56.74 -26.48 48.42
N GLY A 159 -56.13 -25.29 48.30
CA GLY A 159 -56.23 -24.21 49.29
C GLY A 159 -57.19 -23.07 48.96
N GLY A 160 -57.82 -23.06 47.78
CA GLY A 160 -58.81 -22.04 47.41
C GLY A 160 -58.20 -20.64 47.27
N GLY A 161 -57.22 -20.48 46.39
CA GLY A 161 -56.68 -19.15 46.07
C GLY A 161 -55.40 -19.19 45.24
N GLY A 162 -55.43 -18.57 44.05
CA GLY A 162 -54.26 -18.32 43.23
C GLY A 162 -54.61 -17.98 41.78
N SER A 163 -54.08 -16.86 41.26
CA SER A 163 -54.20 -16.44 39.85
C SER A 163 -53.07 -17.06 38.99
N PHE A 164 -52.90 -18.38 39.07
CA PHE A 164 -51.92 -19.13 38.28
C PHE A 164 -52.60 -19.82 37.09
N VAL A 165 -51.78 -20.25 36.12
CA VAL A 165 -52.26 -20.94 34.91
C VAL A 165 -53.17 -22.13 35.26
N SER A 166 -54.27 -22.30 34.53
CA SER A 166 -55.29 -23.33 34.77
C SER A 166 -54.91 -24.71 34.20
N THR A 167 -54.12 -24.75 33.12
CA THR A 167 -53.55 -25.94 32.46
C THR A 167 -52.04 -25.79 32.28
N LEU A 168 -51.34 -26.88 31.93
CA LEU A 168 -49.88 -26.86 31.73
C LEU A 168 -49.48 -26.72 30.26
N ASP A 169 -50.44 -26.63 29.35
CA ASP A 169 -50.20 -26.47 27.91
C ASP A 169 -49.42 -25.17 27.63
N PRO A 170 -48.60 -25.13 26.58
CA PRO A 170 -47.76 -23.95 26.28
C PRO A 170 -48.57 -22.68 26.00
N ASP A 171 -49.81 -22.82 25.51
CA ASP A 171 -50.75 -21.73 25.17
C ASP A 171 -51.68 -21.32 26.33
N ALA A 172 -51.54 -21.97 27.49
CA ALA A 172 -52.36 -21.72 28.66
C ALA A 172 -52.13 -20.31 29.24
N GLN A 173 -53.21 -19.55 29.44
CA GLN A 173 -53.14 -18.17 29.91
C GLN A 173 -53.02 -18.09 31.43
N GLY A 174 -52.08 -17.28 31.92
CA GLY A 174 -51.90 -16.99 33.35
C GLY A 174 -50.44 -16.76 33.73
N ALA A 175 -50.19 -16.47 35.01
CA ALA A 175 -48.82 -16.29 35.52
C ALA A 175 -48.17 -17.65 35.83
N LEU A 176 -46.92 -17.81 35.40
CA LEU A 176 -46.05 -18.93 35.77
C LEU A 176 -45.35 -18.66 37.11
N ASP A 177 -44.79 -19.71 37.71
CA ASP A 177 -43.80 -19.56 38.78
C ASP A 177 -42.61 -18.70 38.27
N PRO A 178 -42.11 -17.71 39.05
CA PRO A 178 -40.97 -16.88 38.64
C PRO A 178 -39.73 -17.68 38.22
N ASP A 179 -39.44 -18.81 38.87
CA ASP A 179 -38.26 -19.62 38.57
C ASP A 179 -38.45 -20.41 37.26
N ASP A 180 -39.65 -20.96 37.03
CA ASP A 180 -40.00 -21.60 35.75
C ASP A 180 -40.00 -20.56 34.61
N ALA A 181 -40.54 -19.36 34.84
CA ALA A 181 -40.53 -18.27 33.85
C ALA A 181 -39.10 -17.82 33.51
N ALA A 182 -38.21 -17.76 34.51
CA ALA A 182 -36.80 -17.45 34.31
C ALA A 182 -36.08 -18.58 33.52
N ALA A 183 -36.39 -19.84 33.82
CA ALA A 183 -35.87 -20.99 33.09
C ALA A 183 -36.34 -21.03 31.63
N GLU A 184 -37.63 -20.79 31.35
CA GLU A 184 -38.17 -20.68 29.98
C GLU A 184 -37.52 -19.53 29.19
N LYS A 185 -37.26 -18.40 29.87
CA LYS A 185 -36.55 -17.27 29.26
C LYS A 185 -35.08 -17.60 28.95
N ALA A 186 -34.39 -18.32 29.84
CA ALA A 186 -33.03 -18.79 29.62
C ALA A 186 -32.97 -19.80 28.46
N LEU A 187 -33.92 -20.74 28.40
CA LEU A 187 -34.08 -21.68 27.30
C LEU A 187 -34.30 -20.95 25.98
N THR A 188 -35.24 -20.00 25.92
CA THR A 188 -35.49 -19.22 24.70
C THR A 188 -34.24 -18.51 24.17
N ARG A 189 -33.42 -17.93 25.06
CA ARG A 189 -32.14 -17.31 24.67
C ARG A 189 -31.13 -18.32 24.13
N ALA A 190 -31.03 -19.50 24.76
CA ALA A 190 -30.17 -20.57 24.27
C ALA A 190 -30.63 -21.08 22.89
N LEU A 191 -31.94 -21.21 22.68
CA LEU A 191 -32.51 -21.62 21.39
C LEU A 191 -32.25 -20.58 20.30
N LEU A 192 -32.43 -19.29 20.59
CA LEU A 192 -32.08 -18.22 19.63
C LEU A 192 -30.60 -18.26 19.24
N ALA A 193 -29.69 -18.52 20.20
CA ALA A 193 -28.27 -18.68 19.91
C ALA A 193 -27.98 -19.93 19.04
N LEU A 194 -28.68 -21.04 19.28
CA LEU A 194 -28.56 -22.24 18.46
C LEU A 194 -29.14 -22.06 17.04
N PHE A 195 -30.25 -21.33 16.89
CA PHE A 195 -30.81 -20.97 15.58
C PHE A 195 -29.88 -20.04 14.80
N ARG A 196 -29.29 -19.06 15.51
CA ARG A 196 -28.25 -18.18 14.96
C ARG A 196 -27.02 -18.96 14.48
N ALA A 197 -26.73 -20.11 15.08
CA ALA A 197 -25.64 -21.00 14.68
C ALA A 197 -26.07 -22.15 13.73
N GLY A 198 -27.32 -22.16 13.24
CA GLY A 198 -27.83 -23.23 12.36
C GLY A 198 -28.02 -24.61 13.03
N LYS A 199 -27.84 -24.71 14.35
CA LYS A 199 -27.82 -25.96 15.13
C LYS A 199 -29.21 -26.40 15.57
N PHE A 200 -30.12 -26.63 14.63
CA PHE A 200 -31.50 -27.01 14.92
C PHE A 200 -31.64 -28.38 15.62
N GLU A 201 -30.76 -29.34 15.33
CA GLU A 201 -30.76 -30.65 16.01
C GLU A 201 -30.36 -30.53 17.48
N GLU A 202 -29.33 -29.74 17.80
CA GLU A 202 -28.94 -29.45 19.18
C GLU A 202 -30.05 -28.70 19.91
N ALA A 203 -30.75 -27.79 19.24
CA ALA A 203 -31.89 -27.07 19.79
C ALA A 203 -33.05 -28.03 20.14
N LYS A 204 -33.37 -29.00 19.28
CA LYS A 204 -34.37 -30.04 19.57
C LYS A 204 -33.95 -30.92 20.76
N ALA A 205 -32.69 -31.33 20.81
CA ALA A 205 -32.16 -32.11 21.92
C ALA A 205 -32.24 -31.35 23.24
N LEU A 206 -31.91 -30.05 23.22
CA LEU A 206 -32.02 -29.16 24.38
C LEU A 206 -33.48 -29.06 24.86
N CYS A 207 -34.43 -28.81 23.95
CA CYS A 207 -35.86 -28.79 24.27
C CYS A 207 -36.32 -30.09 24.93
N ARG A 208 -35.97 -31.25 24.37
CA ARG A 208 -36.30 -32.57 24.95
C ARG A 208 -35.70 -32.76 26.34
N SER A 209 -34.44 -32.35 26.53
CA SER A 209 -33.76 -32.44 27.84
C SER A 209 -34.40 -31.55 28.91
N ALA A 210 -35.08 -30.47 28.51
CA ALA A 210 -35.85 -29.58 29.37
C ALA A 210 -37.35 -29.98 29.48
N GLY A 211 -37.77 -31.10 28.87
CA GLY A 211 -39.16 -31.54 28.84
C GLY A 211 -40.09 -30.71 27.94
N HIS A 212 -39.54 -29.85 27.08
CA HIS A 212 -40.26 -29.07 26.08
C HIS A 212 -40.42 -29.84 24.76
N ASP A 213 -40.98 -31.05 24.81
CA ASP A 213 -41.13 -31.92 23.62
C ASP A 213 -41.99 -31.27 22.52
N TRP A 214 -42.97 -30.45 22.92
CA TRP A 214 -43.81 -29.66 22.01
C TRP A 214 -42.98 -28.66 21.20
N GLN A 215 -41.99 -28.03 21.83
CA GLN A 215 -41.11 -27.05 21.19
C GLN A 215 -40.09 -27.75 20.29
N ALA A 216 -39.63 -28.95 20.69
CA ALA A 216 -38.82 -29.79 19.82
C ALA A 216 -39.58 -30.20 18.54
N ALA A 217 -40.90 -30.46 18.65
CA ALA A 217 -41.76 -30.72 17.51
C ALA A 217 -41.97 -29.47 16.63
N GLU A 218 -42.15 -28.29 17.24
CA GLU A 218 -42.24 -27.00 16.53
C GLU A 218 -40.98 -26.75 15.68
N ILE A 219 -39.79 -26.91 16.28
CA ILE A 219 -38.49 -26.76 15.60
C ILE A 219 -38.35 -27.77 14.45
N GLY A 220 -38.90 -28.99 14.62
CA GLY A 220 -38.89 -30.02 13.57
C GLY A 220 -39.59 -29.59 12.28
N GLY A 221 -40.51 -28.61 12.34
CA GLY A 221 -41.23 -28.11 11.18
C GLY A 221 -40.38 -27.30 10.19
N VAL A 222 -39.16 -26.89 10.57
CA VAL A 222 -38.21 -26.15 9.72
C VAL A 222 -37.80 -26.98 8.50
N ALA A 223 -37.64 -28.30 8.67
CA ALA A 223 -37.14 -29.20 7.63
C ALA A 223 -38.16 -29.35 6.49
N ALA A 224 -37.73 -29.07 5.25
CA ALA A 224 -38.54 -29.31 4.05
C ALA A 224 -38.84 -30.80 3.87
N PHE A 225 -39.98 -31.10 3.25
CA PHE A 225 -40.39 -32.48 2.99
C PHE A 225 -39.43 -33.16 2.02
N LYS A 226 -38.87 -34.29 2.48
CA LYS A 226 -37.92 -35.12 1.76
C LYS A 226 -38.43 -36.57 1.74
N TRP A 227 -38.38 -37.20 0.57
CA TRP A 227 -38.67 -38.62 0.42
C TRP A 227 -37.78 -39.23 -0.66
N ASP A 228 -36.72 -39.92 -0.24
CA ASP A 228 -35.69 -40.46 -1.15
C ASP A 228 -36.25 -41.51 -2.12
N SER A 229 -37.25 -42.29 -1.71
CA SER A 229 -37.90 -43.29 -2.57
C SER A 229 -38.64 -42.72 -3.78
N ILE A 230 -38.99 -41.42 -3.78
CA ILE A 230 -39.59 -40.75 -4.95
C ILE A 230 -38.50 -40.20 -5.88
N LEU A 231 -37.28 -40.02 -5.37
CA LEU A 231 -36.15 -39.44 -6.10
C LEU A 231 -35.35 -40.49 -6.92
N GLU A 232 -35.68 -41.78 -6.78
CA GLU A 232 -35.01 -42.89 -7.48
C GLU A 232 -35.22 -42.86 -9.01
N LYS A 233 -34.36 -42.12 -9.73
CA LYS A 233 -33.73 -42.48 -11.03
C LYS A 233 -32.90 -41.37 -11.71
N GLU A 234 -32.84 -40.15 -11.17
CA GLU A 234 -32.20 -39.03 -11.90
C GLU A 234 -30.72 -38.76 -11.55
N GLU A 235 -30.15 -39.30 -10.45
CA GLU A 235 -28.79 -38.97 -10.00
C GLU A 235 -27.78 -40.13 -9.96
N GLN A 236 -28.08 -41.32 -10.51
CA GLN A 236 -27.07 -42.39 -10.64
C GLN A 236 -26.42 -42.37 -12.03
N GLY A 237 -25.21 -41.80 -12.11
CA GLY A 237 -24.25 -42.20 -13.14
C GLY A 237 -23.88 -43.67 -12.96
N GLU A 238 -23.52 -44.36 -14.06
CA GLU A 238 -23.39 -45.83 -14.18
C GLU A 238 -22.43 -46.53 -13.19
N ASP A 239 -21.71 -45.82 -12.32
CA ASP A 239 -20.66 -46.36 -11.42
C ASP A 239 -20.88 -46.06 -9.91
N GLY A 240 -22.13 -45.94 -9.43
CA GLY A 240 -22.44 -45.71 -8.01
C GLY A 240 -22.84 -46.99 -7.26
N MET A 241 -21.96 -47.51 -6.40
CA MET A 241 -22.22 -48.63 -5.48
C MET A 241 -23.49 -48.39 -4.63
N ASP A 242 -24.38 -49.39 -4.53
CA ASP A 242 -25.68 -49.34 -3.83
C ASP A 242 -25.57 -48.77 -2.40
N VAL A 243 -25.87 -47.48 -2.25
CA VAL A 243 -26.11 -46.88 -0.93
C VAL A 243 -27.51 -47.29 -0.50
N VAL A 244 -27.63 -47.92 0.68
CA VAL A 244 -28.91 -48.28 1.30
C VAL A 244 -29.75 -47.02 1.44
N GLN A 245 -30.73 -46.84 0.54
CA GLN A 245 -31.64 -45.71 0.57
C GLN A 245 -32.57 -45.86 1.77
N SER A 246 -32.63 -44.84 2.63
CA SER A 246 -33.62 -44.84 3.70
C SER A 246 -35.01 -44.72 3.10
N THR A 247 -35.86 -45.72 3.34
CA THR A 247 -37.25 -45.75 2.84
C THR A 247 -38.20 -44.84 3.64
N GLU A 248 -37.71 -44.18 4.68
CA GLU A 248 -38.48 -43.31 5.56
C GLU A 248 -38.51 -41.87 5.01
N TRP A 249 -39.71 -41.31 4.87
CA TRP A 249 -39.89 -39.89 4.55
C TRP A 249 -39.59 -39.03 5.79
N ALA A 250 -39.10 -37.80 5.57
CA ALA A 250 -38.72 -36.87 6.63
C ALA A 250 -39.16 -35.43 6.32
N GLY A 251 -39.15 -34.59 7.35
CA GLY A 251 -39.51 -33.17 7.24
C GLY A 251 -41.02 -32.92 7.22
N ASN A 252 -41.39 -31.67 6.99
CA ASN A 252 -42.77 -31.21 7.07
C ASN A 252 -43.40 -31.10 5.68
N ARG A 253 -44.37 -31.97 5.41
CA ARG A 253 -45.18 -31.94 4.18
C ARG A 253 -45.89 -30.59 3.98
N ARG A 254 -46.45 -30.02 5.04
CA ARG A 254 -47.20 -28.75 5.00
C ARG A 254 -46.35 -27.62 5.58
N ARG A 255 -45.14 -27.46 5.04
CA ARG A 255 -44.18 -26.45 5.52
C ARG A 255 -44.71 -25.04 5.38
N LYS A 256 -45.42 -24.72 4.29
CA LYS A 256 -46.06 -23.40 4.09
C LYS A 256 -47.03 -23.05 5.22
N LEU A 257 -47.96 -23.96 5.56
CA LEU A 257 -48.89 -23.77 6.67
C LEU A 257 -48.16 -23.57 8.01
N TRP A 258 -47.14 -24.39 8.28
CA TRP A 258 -46.32 -24.24 9.49
C TRP A 258 -45.60 -22.88 9.52
N SER A 259 -45.05 -22.45 8.40
CA SER A 259 -44.37 -21.17 8.22
C SER A 259 -45.33 -20.02 8.50
N ASP A 260 -46.53 -20.03 7.91
CA ASP A 260 -47.57 -19.02 8.16
C ASP A 260 -48.02 -18.97 9.62
N VAL A 261 -48.15 -20.13 10.28
CA VAL A 261 -48.49 -20.18 11.71
C VAL A 261 -47.38 -19.53 12.55
N CYS A 262 -46.11 -19.85 12.27
CA CYS A 262 -44.97 -19.23 12.96
C CYS A 262 -44.94 -17.71 12.75
N GLN A 263 -45.17 -17.26 11.52
CA GLN A 263 -45.16 -15.83 11.20
C GLN A 263 -46.34 -15.07 11.83
N ARG A 264 -47.54 -15.67 11.88
CA ARG A 264 -48.68 -15.10 12.62
C ARG A 264 -48.41 -15.05 14.12
N ALA A 265 -47.78 -16.08 14.68
CA ALA A 265 -47.38 -16.10 16.09
C ALA A 265 -46.36 -15.00 16.41
N ALA A 266 -45.33 -14.82 15.56
CA ALA A 266 -44.36 -13.74 15.70
C ALA A 266 -45.00 -12.34 15.72
N MET A 267 -46.10 -12.15 14.99
CA MET A 267 -46.83 -10.88 14.92
C MET A 267 -47.89 -10.71 16.01
N ASN A 268 -48.15 -11.72 16.83
CA ASN A 268 -49.21 -11.68 17.82
C ASN A 268 -48.79 -10.89 19.08
N PRO A 269 -49.36 -9.70 19.36
CA PRO A 269 -48.96 -8.88 20.50
C PRO A 269 -49.29 -9.50 21.87
N LYS A 270 -50.10 -10.57 21.91
CA LYS A 270 -50.42 -11.30 23.15
C LYS A 270 -49.27 -12.21 23.61
N LEU A 271 -48.35 -12.55 22.71
CA LEU A 271 -47.19 -13.37 23.04
C LEU A 271 -46.04 -12.52 23.58
N SER A 272 -45.20 -13.12 24.42
CA SER A 272 -44.02 -12.44 24.96
C SER A 272 -43.06 -12.04 23.83
N PRO A 273 -42.27 -10.96 24.00
CA PRO A 273 -41.24 -10.59 23.03
C PRO A 273 -40.27 -11.74 22.71
N ASP A 274 -39.92 -12.55 23.71
CA ASP A 274 -39.01 -13.68 23.55
C ASP A 274 -39.65 -14.81 22.71
N ALA A 275 -40.92 -15.13 22.94
CA ALA A 275 -41.65 -16.13 22.14
C ALA A 275 -41.87 -15.67 20.69
N ARG A 276 -42.20 -14.38 20.50
CA ARG A 276 -42.36 -13.80 19.16
C ARG A 276 -41.06 -13.86 18.36
N ALA A 277 -39.93 -13.53 19.00
CA ALA A 277 -38.62 -13.62 18.39
C ALA A 277 -38.26 -15.07 18.02
N LEU A 278 -38.61 -16.06 18.86
CA LEU A 278 -38.37 -17.46 18.57
C LEU A 278 -39.14 -17.92 17.31
N CYS A 279 -40.44 -17.62 17.22
CA CYS A 279 -41.22 -17.96 16.03
C CYS A 279 -40.72 -17.20 14.78
N ALA A 280 -40.28 -15.96 14.93
CA ALA A 280 -39.67 -15.19 13.85
C ALA A 280 -38.33 -15.78 13.38
N ALA A 281 -37.54 -16.35 14.30
CA ALA A 281 -36.28 -17.03 13.96
C ALA A 281 -36.49 -18.39 13.28
N LEU A 282 -37.60 -19.09 13.59
CA LEU A 282 -37.96 -20.35 12.95
C LEU A 282 -38.48 -20.15 11.52
N SER A 283 -39.24 -19.09 11.29
CA SER A 283 -39.71 -18.69 9.97
C SER A 283 -39.40 -17.20 9.72
N PRO A 284 -38.15 -16.89 9.33
CA PRO A 284 -37.73 -15.52 9.05
C PRO A 284 -38.43 -14.98 7.80
N ALA A 285 -38.99 -13.79 7.91
CA ALA A 285 -39.63 -13.07 6.82
C ALA A 285 -39.54 -11.56 7.11
N ARG A 286 -39.57 -10.70 6.09
CA ARG A 286 -39.57 -9.25 6.22
C ARG A 286 -40.66 -8.78 7.20
N ARG A 287 -41.84 -9.40 7.16
CA ARG A 287 -42.93 -9.11 8.11
C ARG A 287 -42.62 -9.51 9.55
N THR A 288 -41.79 -10.52 9.80
CA THR A 288 -41.44 -10.98 11.16
C THR A 288 -40.17 -10.35 11.73
N LEU A 289 -39.36 -9.68 10.91
CA LEU A 289 -38.14 -8.97 11.35
C LEU A 289 -38.38 -8.02 12.54
N PRO A 290 -39.46 -7.22 12.62
CA PRO A 290 -39.69 -6.35 13.78
C PRO A 290 -39.81 -7.10 15.12
N ALA A 291 -40.15 -8.39 15.10
CA ALA A 291 -40.17 -9.24 16.30
C ALA A 291 -38.80 -9.84 16.63
N LEU A 292 -37.95 -10.09 15.62
CA LEU A 292 -36.63 -10.72 15.78
C LEU A 292 -35.52 -9.71 16.07
N LEU A 293 -35.46 -8.60 15.33
CA LEU A 293 -34.39 -7.60 15.41
C LEU A 293 -34.13 -7.05 16.83
N PRO A 294 -35.13 -6.85 17.71
CA PRO A 294 -34.87 -6.42 19.08
C PRO A 294 -34.02 -7.38 19.93
N GLN A 295 -33.88 -8.64 19.51
CA GLN A 295 -33.03 -9.64 20.17
C GLN A 295 -31.64 -9.74 19.53
N CYS A 296 -31.43 -9.17 18.34
CA CYS A 296 -30.14 -9.12 17.66
C CYS A 296 -29.23 -8.10 18.34
N ARG A 297 -28.03 -8.50 18.76
CA ARG A 297 -27.11 -7.63 19.53
C ARG A 297 -25.95 -7.11 18.72
N THR A 298 -25.50 -7.90 17.76
CA THR A 298 -24.36 -7.60 16.91
C THR A 298 -24.82 -7.27 15.50
N TRP A 299 -23.94 -6.63 14.71
CA TRP A 299 -24.17 -6.49 13.27
C TRP A 299 -24.40 -7.85 12.60
N ALA A 300 -23.63 -8.87 12.98
CA ALA A 300 -23.74 -10.22 12.42
C ALA A 300 -25.10 -10.87 12.72
N ASP A 301 -25.74 -10.56 13.86
CA ASP A 301 -27.09 -11.02 14.17
C ASP A 301 -28.16 -10.34 13.30
N HIS A 302 -27.98 -9.05 13.01
CA HIS A 302 -28.87 -8.32 12.11
C HIS A 302 -28.71 -8.84 10.67
N ALA A 303 -27.48 -8.99 10.19
CA ALA A 303 -27.20 -9.57 8.88
C ALA A 303 -27.82 -10.96 8.74
N TRP A 304 -27.66 -11.81 9.75
CA TRP A 304 -28.26 -13.16 9.76
C TRP A 304 -29.78 -13.12 9.66
N ALA A 305 -30.45 -12.25 10.41
CA ALA A 305 -31.90 -12.12 10.39
C ALA A 305 -32.40 -11.68 9.00
N HIS A 306 -31.79 -10.63 8.42
CA HIS A 306 -32.15 -10.12 7.10
C HIS A 306 -31.87 -11.13 5.98
N THR A 307 -30.67 -11.71 5.93
CA THR A 307 -30.29 -12.71 4.94
C THR A 307 -31.18 -13.95 5.04
N SER A 308 -31.48 -14.42 6.26
CA SER A 308 -32.36 -15.58 6.44
C SER A 308 -33.78 -15.31 5.95
N ALA A 309 -34.31 -14.11 6.19
CA ALA A 309 -35.64 -13.71 5.70
C ALA A 309 -35.69 -13.62 4.17
N LEU A 310 -34.66 -13.04 3.54
CA LEU A 310 -34.56 -12.92 2.08
C LEU A 310 -34.48 -14.29 1.40
N ILE A 311 -33.72 -15.23 1.97
CA ILE A 311 -33.63 -16.61 1.44
C ILE A 311 -34.96 -17.33 1.59
N GLU A 312 -35.55 -17.30 2.79
CA GLU A 312 -36.78 -18.01 3.11
C GLU A 312 -37.95 -17.55 2.23
N GLU A 313 -38.14 -16.24 2.07
CA GLU A 313 -39.20 -15.69 1.22
C GLU A 313 -39.00 -16.03 -0.25
N ARG A 314 -37.75 -15.99 -0.74
CA ARG A 314 -37.48 -16.31 -2.14
C ARG A 314 -37.70 -17.77 -2.46
N VAL A 315 -37.20 -18.67 -1.60
CA VAL A 315 -37.42 -20.11 -1.75
C VAL A 315 -38.91 -20.42 -1.68
N ALA A 316 -39.62 -19.87 -0.68
CA ALA A 316 -41.06 -20.09 -0.56
C ALA A 316 -41.84 -19.60 -1.79
N SER A 317 -41.54 -18.39 -2.29
CA SER A 317 -42.22 -17.82 -3.46
C SER A 317 -42.03 -18.65 -4.74
N VAL A 318 -40.83 -19.19 -4.97
CA VAL A 318 -40.56 -20.02 -6.16
C VAL A 318 -41.20 -21.40 -6.02
N VAL A 319 -41.12 -22.02 -4.84
CA VAL A 319 -41.77 -23.32 -4.63
C VAL A 319 -43.29 -23.20 -4.76
N GLU A 320 -43.88 -22.12 -4.23
CA GLU A 320 -45.31 -21.85 -4.36
C GLU A 320 -45.73 -21.66 -5.83
N SER A 321 -44.93 -20.94 -6.63
CA SER A 321 -45.24 -20.72 -8.05
C SER A 321 -45.20 -22.00 -8.88
N THR A 322 -44.49 -23.05 -8.43
CA THR A 322 -44.49 -24.34 -9.14
C THR A 322 -45.82 -25.08 -9.06
N GLY A 323 -46.71 -24.72 -8.14
CA GLY A 323 -47.95 -25.46 -7.91
C GLY A 323 -47.71 -26.91 -7.43
N SER A 324 -46.62 -27.14 -6.68
CA SER A 324 -46.26 -28.46 -6.16
C SER A 324 -47.43 -29.12 -5.42
N TRP A 325 -47.68 -30.41 -5.69
CA TRP A 325 -48.74 -31.20 -5.05
C TRP A 325 -48.69 -31.14 -3.52
N TRP A 326 -47.50 -30.99 -2.94
CA TRP A 326 -47.29 -30.96 -1.49
C TRP A 326 -47.70 -29.64 -0.84
N GLU A 327 -47.87 -28.56 -1.62
CA GLU A 327 -48.20 -27.21 -1.13
C GLU A 327 -49.64 -26.77 -1.41
N ILE A 328 -50.36 -27.46 -2.29
CA ILE A 328 -51.76 -27.13 -2.60
C ILE A 328 -52.64 -27.40 -1.37
N GLU A 329 -53.31 -26.36 -0.88
CA GLU A 329 -54.44 -26.46 0.05
C GLU A 329 -55.71 -26.72 -0.78
N ASP A 330 -56.34 -27.90 -0.64
CA ASP A 330 -57.63 -28.38 -1.20
C ASP A 330 -58.20 -27.73 -2.49
N GLU A 331 -58.65 -28.58 -3.42
CA GLU A 331 -59.29 -28.24 -4.72
C GLU A 331 -60.25 -27.02 -4.66
N GLY A 332 -59.78 -25.83 -5.06
CA GLY A 332 -60.66 -24.66 -5.19
C GLY A 332 -60.03 -23.28 -5.08
N ILE A 333 -58.74 -23.15 -4.77
CA ILE A 333 -58.03 -21.88 -4.82
C ILE A 333 -57.23 -21.85 -6.12
N ASP A 334 -57.65 -21.00 -7.07
CA ASP A 334 -56.81 -20.64 -8.22
C ASP A 334 -55.51 -20.09 -7.65
N VAL A 335 -54.42 -20.87 -7.76
CA VAL A 335 -53.07 -20.35 -7.56
C VAL A 335 -52.91 -19.26 -8.60
N ASP A 336 -52.71 -18.03 -8.15
CA ASP A 336 -52.54 -16.89 -9.03
C ASP A 336 -51.23 -17.04 -9.80
N GLN A 337 -51.30 -17.77 -10.93
CA GLN A 337 -50.22 -17.90 -11.90
C GLN A 337 -49.87 -16.55 -12.55
N SER A 338 -50.63 -15.47 -12.27
CA SER A 338 -50.41 -14.12 -12.80
C SER A 338 -49.59 -13.22 -11.88
N ALA A 339 -49.17 -13.69 -10.69
CA ALA A 339 -48.11 -13.02 -9.95
C ALA A 339 -46.84 -13.05 -10.82
N ASP A 340 -46.49 -11.91 -11.39
CA ASP A 340 -45.33 -11.76 -12.27
C ASP A 340 -44.06 -12.11 -11.50
N LEU A 341 -43.63 -13.38 -11.62
CA LEU A 341 -42.47 -13.93 -10.93
C LEU A 341 -41.21 -13.16 -11.33
N GLU A 342 -41.16 -12.60 -12.54
CA GLU A 342 -40.06 -11.76 -13.00
C GLU A 342 -40.00 -10.44 -12.21
N GLU A 343 -41.14 -9.75 -12.03
CA GLU A 343 -41.21 -8.52 -11.23
C GLU A 343 -40.90 -8.80 -9.75
N SER A 344 -41.43 -9.89 -9.18
CA SER A 344 -41.10 -10.34 -7.82
C SER A 344 -39.61 -10.62 -7.66
N THR A 345 -38.97 -11.20 -8.69
CA THR A 345 -37.53 -11.44 -8.72
C THR A 345 -36.75 -10.13 -8.71
N ARG A 346 -37.11 -9.17 -9.56
CA ARG A 346 -36.43 -7.86 -9.65
C ARG A 346 -36.49 -7.07 -8.34
N VAL A 347 -37.66 -7.04 -7.70
CA VAL A 347 -37.83 -6.38 -6.40
C VAL A 347 -36.99 -7.06 -5.33
N TRP A 348 -36.98 -8.40 -5.32
CA TRP A 348 -36.14 -9.16 -4.40
C TRP A 348 -34.64 -8.90 -4.62
N GLU A 349 -34.16 -8.90 -5.87
CA GLU A 349 -32.76 -8.59 -6.18
C GLU A 349 -32.36 -7.19 -5.69
N GLN A 350 -33.22 -6.19 -5.89
CA GLN A 350 -32.98 -4.84 -5.38
C GLN A 350 -32.82 -4.82 -3.85
N ASP A 351 -33.71 -5.50 -3.12
CA ASP A 351 -33.62 -5.60 -1.67
C ASP A 351 -32.35 -6.32 -1.20
N VAL A 352 -31.90 -7.33 -1.95
CA VAL A 352 -30.64 -8.03 -1.68
C VAL A 352 -29.45 -7.08 -1.86
N TYR A 353 -29.39 -6.33 -2.96
CA TYR A 353 -28.32 -5.34 -3.17
C TYR A 353 -28.30 -4.26 -2.09
N CYS A 354 -29.47 -3.82 -1.60
CA CYS A 354 -29.55 -2.90 -0.48
C CYS A 354 -28.99 -3.47 0.83
N VAL A 355 -29.12 -4.79 1.07
CA VAL A 355 -28.58 -5.45 2.26
C VAL A 355 -27.09 -5.73 2.14
N LEU A 356 -26.61 -6.14 0.97
CA LEU A 356 -25.21 -6.50 0.74
C LEU A 356 -24.28 -5.28 0.53
N GLY A 357 -24.81 -4.19 -0.02
CA GLY A 357 -24.05 -2.97 -0.31
C GLY A 357 -23.02 -3.13 -1.43
N ASP A 358 -22.35 -2.03 -1.78
CA ASP A 358 -21.31 -2.00 -2.82
C ASP A 358 -19.90 -1.89 -2.19
N MET A 359 -19.03 -2.84 -2.53
CA MET A 359 -17.63 -2.85 -2.10
C MET A 359 -16.87 -1.59 -2.57
N SER A 360 -17.23 -1.04 -3.73
CA SER A 360 -16.63 0.19 -4.26
C SER A 360 -16.93 1.40 -3.39
N GLU A 361 -18.14 1.47 -2.83
CA GLU A 361 -18.54 2.53 -1.89
C GLU A 361 -17.77 2.40 -0.58
N VAL A 362 -17.61 1.18 -0.06
CA VAL A 362 -16.82 0.92 1.15
C VAL A 362 -15.37 1.37 0.97
N LEU A 363 -14.72 0.99 -0.13
CA LEU A 363 -13.35 1.39 -0.41
C LEU A 363 -13.21 2.92 -0.56
N SER A 364 -14.21 3.56 -1.16
CA SER A 364 -14.24 5.02 -1.31
C SER A 364 -14.37 5.73 0.04
N LEU A 365 -15.21 5.21 0.95
CA LEU A 365 -15.35 5.73 2.31
C LEU A 365 -14.07 5.56 3.12
N VAL A 366 -13.39 4.42 2.98
CA VAL A 366 -12.10 4.17 3.64
C VAL A 366 -11.04 5.15 3.14
N ALA A 367 -10.99 5.39 1.82
CA ALA A 367 -10.07 6.37 1.24
C ALA A 367 -10.35 7.81 1.70
N GLU A 368 -11.63 8.21 1.78
CA GLU A 368 -12.02 9.52 2.33
C GLU A 368 -11.57 9.68 3.79
N ARG A 369 -11.78 8.65 4.61
CA ARG A 369 -11.33 8.64 6.01
C ARG A 369 -9.81 8.75 6.11
N LEU A 370 -9.07 8.01 5.30
CA LEU A 370 -7.60 8.09 5.27
C LEU A 370 -7.06 9.46 4.84
N ASN A 371 -7.77 10.16 3.95
CA ASN A 371 -7.42 11.54 3.58
C ASN A 371 -7.55 12.51 4.76
N SER A 372 -8.39 12.23 5.76
CA SER A 372 -8.51 13.04 6.98
C SER A 372 -7.30 12.91 7.93
N GLY A 373 -6.49 11.87 7.76
CA GLY A 373 -5.28 11.62 8.56
C GLY A 373 -5.05 10.14 8.84
N LEU A 374 -3.80 9.74 9.06
CA LEU A 374 -3.45 8.33 9.32
C LEU A 374 -3.99 7.83 10.67
N ASP A 375 -4.07 8.71 11.67
CA ASP A 375 -4.60 8.40 13.01
C ASP A 375 -6.13 8.24 13.03
N SER A 376 -6.81 8.56 11.92
CA SER A 376 -8.26 8.42 11.82
C SER A 376 -8.72 6.95 11.82
N MET A 377 -7.81 6.01 11.57
CA MET A 377 -8.09 4.58 11.42
C MET A 377 -6.99 3.72 12.06
N ARG A 378 -7.37 2.54 12.57
CA ARG A 378 -6.41 1.59 13.15
C ARG A 378 -5.49 1.02 12.06
N LYS A 379 -4.22 0.80 12.40
CA LYS A 379 -3.21 0.25 11.46
C LYS A 379 -3.60 -1.12 10.89
N SER A 380 -4.23 -1.98 11.70
CA SER A 380 -4.75 -3.29 11.30
C SER A 380 -5.75 -3.17 10.14
N TRP A 381 -6.63 -2.17 10.19
CA TRP A 381 -7.63 -1.92 9.15
C TRP A 381 -6.98 -1.39 7.87
N ILE A 382 -6.01 -0.47 7.99
CA ILE A 382 -5.25 0.05 6.83
C ILE A 382 -4.58 -1.12 6.10
N ARG A 383 -3.93 -2.01 6.87
CA ARG A 383 -3.34 -3.23 6.34
C ARG A 383 -4.38 -4.10 5.66
N PHE A 384 -5.49 -4.43 6.32
CA PHE A 384 -6.53 -5.28 5.75
C PHE A 384 -7.03 -4.73 4.40
N PHE A 385 -7.41 -3.45 4.34
CA PHE A 385 -7.90 -2.83 3.11
C PHE A 385 -6.83 -2.75 2.01
N ALA A 386 -5.56 -2.54 2.34
CA ALA A 386 -4.48 -2.61 1.37
C ALA A 386 -4.35 -4.01 0.75
N HIS A 387 -4.42 -5.07 1.57
CA HIS A 387 -4.38 -6.45 1.08
C HIS A 387 -5.65 -6.82 0.32
N LEU A 388 -6.81 -6.30 0.71
CA LEU A 388 -8.06 -6.45 -0.02
C LEU A 388 -7.98 -5.81 -1.41
N CYS A 389 -7.48 -4.57 -1.53
CA CYS A 389 -7.28 -3.93 -2.82
C CYS A 389 -6.34 -4.75 -3.72
N LEU A 390 -5.25 -5.31 -3.17
CA LEU A 390 -4.34 -6.17 -3.91
C LEU A 390 -4.99 -7.48 -4.34
N PHE A 391 -5.72 -8.14 -3.44
CA PHE A 391 -6.47 -9.36 -3.72
C PHE A 391 -7.44 -9.15 -4.88
N LEU A 392 -8.30 -8.12 -4.80
CA LEU A 392 -9.27 -7.78 -5.83
C LEU A 392 -8.60 -7.45 -7.17
N THR A 393 -7.46 -6.76 -7.15
CA THR A 393 -6.69 -6.47 -8.36
C THR A 393 -6.13 -7.76 -8.99
N ILE A 394 -5.63 -8.70 -8.18
CA ILE A 394 -5.09 -9.99 -8.66
C ILE A 394 -6.19 -10.82 -9.32
N ILE A 395 -7.38 -10.88 -8.73
CA ILE A 395 -8.55 -11.59 -9.30
C ILE A 395 -9.29 -10.78 -10.39
N GLN A 396 -8.71 -9.67 -10.85
CA GLN A 396 -9.21 -8.81 -11.93
C GLN A 396 -10.61 -8.24 -11.69
N GLN A 397 -10.96 -8.00 -10.43
CA GLN A 397 -12.20 -7.32 -10.08
C GLN A 397 -12.04 -5.80 -10.20
N PRO A 398 -13.10 -5.06 -10.57
CA PRO A 398 -13.04 -3.62 -10.67
C PRO A 398 -12.83 -3.01 -9.28
N VAL A 399 -11.75 -2.24 -9.13
CA VAL A 399 -11.44 -1.48 -7.91
C VAL A 399 -11.34 -0.01 -8.26
N PRO A 400 -11.96 0.92 -7.50
CA PRO A 400 -11.81 2.35 -7.75
C PRO A 400 -10.33 2.76 -7.63
N ALA A 401 -9.70 3.13 -8.75
CA ALA A 401 -8.25 3.36 -8.84
C ALA A 401 -7.75 4.47 -7.88
N ASN A 402 -8.57 5.50 -7.66
CA ASN A 402 -8.24 6.55 -6.70
C ASN A 402 -8.26 6.02 -5.26
N ALA A 403 -9.29 5.24 -4.90
CA ALA A 403 -9.42 4.71 -3.54
C ALA A 403 -8.30 3.71 -3.23
N SER A 404 -7.99 2.80 -4.17
CA SER A 404 -6.89 1.84 -3.99
C SER A 404 -5.53 2.53 -3.85
N ALA A 405 -5.26 3.58 -4.64
CA ALA A 405 -4.04 4.36 -4.52
C ALA A 405 -3.93 5.02 -3.13
N ILE A 406 -4.99 5.67 -2.64
CA ILE A 406 -5.01 6.31 -1.31
C ILE A 406 -4.80 5.28 -0.19
N ILE A 407 -5.44 4.13 -0.27
CA ILE A 407 -5.33 3.05 0.73
C ILE A 407 -3.91 2.47 0.75
N LEU A 408 -3.35 2.15 -0.42
CA LEU A 408 -1.98 1.65 -0.54
C LEU A 408 -0.97 2.68 -0.04
N GLU A 409 -1.15 3.95 -0.38
CA GLU A 409 -0.32 5.05 0.12
C GLU A 409 -0.41 5.21 1.64
N GLY A 410 -1.61 5.06 2.22
CA GLY A 410 -1.81 5.03 3.66
C GLY A 410 -1.02 3.91 4.31
N TYR A 411 -1.07 2.70 3.74
CA TYR A 411 -0.32 1.56 4.26
C TYR A 411 1.20 1.73 4.11
N ILE A 412 1.68 2.28 2.99
CA ILE A 412 3.10 2.60 2.80
C ILE A 412 3.58 3.57 3.89
N ARG A 413 2.82 4.61 4.22
CA ARG A 413 3.17 5.53 5.32
C ARG A 413 3.22 4.84 6.69
N VAL A 414 2.37 3.83 6.93
CA VAL A 414 2.45 2.99 8.15
C VAL A 414 3.77 2.20 8.16
N LEU A 415 4.16 1.60 7.03
CA LEU A 415 5.41 0.84 6.91
C LEU A 415 6.64 1.75 7.07
N GLU A 416 6.60 2.96 6.51
CA GLU A 416 7.64 3.99 6.67
C GLU A 416 7.82 4.38 8.14
N ALA A 417 6.71 4.60 8.87
CA ALA A 417 6.75 4.93 10.29
C ALA A 417 7.28 3.78 11.16
N GLU A 418 7.22 2.54 10.68
CA GLU A 418 7.74 1.33 11.35
C GLU A 418 9.13 0.91 10.86
N ASP A 419 9.78 1.73 10.02
CA ASP A 419 11.11 1.48 9.41
C ASP A 419 11.21 0.13 8.65
N GLN A 420 10.09 -0.35 8.08
CA GLN A 420 10.02 -1.61 7.32
C GLN A 420 10.37 -1.42 5.84
N ARG A 421 11.64 -1.06 5.59
CA ARG A 421 12.12 -0.62 4.26
C ARG A 421 11.93 -1.64 3.14
N ASP A 422 12.18 -2.91 3.42
CA ASP A 422 12.07 -4.00 2.45
C ASP A 422 10.64 -4.12 1.90
N LEU A 423 9.64 -3.89 2.76
CA LEU A 423 8.23 -4.00 2.40
C LEU A 423 7.76 -2.80 1.58
N VAL A 424 8.29 -1.60 1.82
CA VAL A 424 7.88 -0.39 1.09
C VAL A 424 8.02 -0.58 -0.43
N ALA A 425 9.12 -1.17 -0.90
CA ALA A 425 9.33 -1.43 -2.33
C ALA A 425 8.25 -2.36 -2.93
N LEU A 426 7.84 -3.42 -2.20
CA LEU A 426 6.82 -4.37 -2.63
C LEU A 426 5.43 -3.72 -2.79
N TYR A 427 5.04 -2.87 -1.84
CA TYR A 427 3.72 -2.23 -1.88
C TYR A 427 3.69 -1.04 -2.84
N VAL A 428 4.82 -0.32 -2.97
CA VAL A 428 4.90 0.79 -3.94
C VAL A 428 4.81 0.29 -5.37
N SER A 429 5.38 -0.89 -5.70
CA SER A 429 5.23 -1.45 -7.05
C SER A 429 3.78 -1.78 -7.44
N ALA A 430 2.88 -1.88 -6.46
CA ALA A 430 1.46 -2.08 -6.73
C ALA A 430 0.68 -0.79 -7.06
N LEU A 431 1.28 0.40 -6.94
CA LEU A 431 0.65 1.69 -7.27
C LEU A 431 0.55 1.99 -8.77
N GLY A 432 1.03 1.10 -9.65
CA GLY A 432 0.99 1.29 -11.10
C GLY A 432 1.85 2.48 -11.54
N ASP A 433 1.26 3.42 -12.29
CA ASP A 433 1.97 4.52 -12.93
C ASP A 433 2.67 5.47 -11.94
N ASN A 434 2.09 5.66 -10.75
CA ASN A 434 2.64 6.54 -9.71
C ASN A 434 3.75 5.87 -8.87
N ALA A 435 4.04 4.58 -9.09
CA ALA A 435 4.96 3.82 -8.25
C ALA A 435 6.38 4.41 -8.23
N VAL A 436 6.89 4.85 -9.39
CA VAL A 436 8.24 5.43 -9.50
C VAL A 436 8.35 6.71 -8.67
N ASP A 437 7.40 7.64 -8.83
CA ASP A 437 7.44 8.94 -8.16
C ASP A 437 7.26 8.81 -6.64
N ARG A 438 6.42 7.87 -6.19
CA ARG A 438 6.22 7.60 -4.76
C ARG A 438 7.42 6.92 -4.13
N TYR A 439 8.02 5.93 -4.81
CA TYR A 439 9.25 5.31 -4.31
C TYR A 439 10.40 6.32 -4.27
N ALA A 440 10.53 7.17 -5.29
CA ALA A 440 11.52 8.24 -5.30
C ALA A 440 11.30 9.27 -4.18
N ALA A 441 10.04 9.60 -3.87
CA ALA A 441 9.70 10.47 -2.74
C ALA A 441 10.07 9.86 -1.38
N TYR A 442 9.90 8.55 -1.22
CA TYR A 442 10.36 7.79 -0.06
C TYR A 442 11.89 7.76 0.04
N LEU A 443 12.60 7.43 -1.04
CA LEU A 443 14.07 7.45 -1.03
C LEU A 443 14.63 8.85 -0.72
N ALA A 444 13.95 9.90 -1.18
CA ALA A 444 14.30 11.29 -0.88
C ALA A 444 13.92 11.75 0.54
N SER A 445 13.11 10.99 1.29
CA SER A 445 12.78 11.28 2.70
C SER A 445 13.70 10.55 3.68
N LEU A 446 14.51 9.61 3.21
CA LEU A 446 15.49 8.88 4.02
C LEU A 446 16.52 9.83 4.66
N PRO A 447 17.11 9.44 5.81
CA PRO A 447 18.15 10.23 6.48
C PRO A 447 19.36 10.51 5.58
N ASP A 448 19.92 11.71 5.65
CA ASP A 448 21.05 12.14 4.80
C ASP A 448 22.38 11.46 5.15
N ASP A 449 22.48 10.89 6.34
CA ASP A 449 23.62 10.12 6.85
C ASP A 449 23.58 8.64 6.48
N LEU A 450 22.55 8.21 5.72
CA LEU A 450 22.40 6.83 5.30
C LEU A 450 23.64 6.34 4.51
N PRO A 451 24.24 5.19 4.86
CA PRO A 451 25.42 4.66 4.18
C PRO A 451 25.19 4.39 2.69
N TYR A 452 26.27 4.46 1.91
CA TYR A 452 26.24 4.19 0.46
C TYR A 452 25.67 2.80 0.14
N GLU A 453 26.04 1.77 0.91
CA GLU A 453 25.55 0.41 0.74
C GLU A 453 24.03 0.31 0.90
N GLN A 454 23.45 0.98 1.90
CA GLN A 454 22.01 0.93 2.15
C GLN A 454 21.20 1.66 1.06
N ARG A 455 21.76 2.71 0.45
CA ARG A 455 21.15 3.36 -0.74
C ARG A 455 21.19 2.44 -1.95
N ALA A 456 22.31 1.73 -2.14
CA ALA A 456 22.46 0.73 -3.19
C ALA A 456 21.41 -0.39 -3.01
N ASP A 457 21.24 -0.88 -1.79
CA ASP A 457 20.29 -1.94 -1.48
C ASP A 457 18.83 -1.49 -1.70
N ALA A 458 18.50 -0.23 -1.38
CA ALA A 458 17.18 0.34 -1.67
C ALA A 458 16.88 0.38 -3.18
N LEU A 459 17.87 0.64 -4.03
CA LEU A 459 17.71 0.55 -5.50
C LEU A 459 17.66 -0.91 -5.98
N LYS A 460 18.39 -1.84 -5.35
CA LYS A 460 18.28 -3.27 -5.66
C LYS A 460 16.90 -3.82 -5.32
N LEU A 461 16.30 -3.39 -4.20
CA LEU A 461 14.93 -3.73 -3.82
C LEU A 461 13.92 -3.25 -4.88
N ALA A 462 14.11 -2.05 -5.43
CA ALA A 462 13.30 -1.56 -6.53
C ALA A 462 13.31 -2.52 -7.72
N LYS A 463 14.51 -3.01 -8.08
CA LYS A 463 14.68 -4.00 -9.15
C LYS A 463 13.98 -5.32 -8.87
N GLN A 464 14.04 -5.81 -7.63
CA GLN A 464 13.40 -7.07 -7.21
C GLN A 464 11.87 -7.01 -7.34
N HIS A 465 11.27 -5.83 -7.12
CA HIS A 465 9.83 -5.62 -7.22
C HIS A 465 9.38 -5.01 -8.55
N SER A 466 10.18 -5.19 -9.62
CA SER A 466 9.84 -4.77 -10.99
C SER A 466 9.68 -3.26 -11.20
N LEU A 467 10.30 -2.44 -10.35
CA LEU A 467 10.42 -0.99 -10.60
C LEU A 467 11.61 -0.72 -11.53
N VAL A 468 11.43 0.26 -12.43
CA VAL A 468 12.51 0.71 -13.33
C VAL A 468 13.54 1.51 -12.54
N VAL A 469 14.66 0.88 -12.21
CA VAL A 469 15.72 1.44 -11.36
C VAL A 469 16.24 2.77 -11.89
N GLU A 470 16.42 2.89 -13.21
CA GLU A 470 16.89 4.13 -13.85
C GLU A 470 15.94 5.30 -13.57
N ARG A 471 14.63 5.09 -13.80
CA ARG A 471 13.62 6.13 -13.56
C ARG A 471 13.51 6.50 -12.09
N VAL A 472 13.60 5.51 -11.19
CA VAL A 472 13.61 5.73 -9.74
C VAL A 472 14.82 6.56 -9.33
N ALA A 473 16.02 6.20 -9.79
CA ALA A 473 17.26 6.89 -9.46
C ALA A 473 17.23 8.34 -9.94
N VAL A 474 16.79 8.58 -11.19
CA VAL A 474 16.63 9.92 -11.78
C VAL A 474 15.60 10.75 -11.01
N ALA A 475 14.42 10.20 -10.75
CA ALA A 475 13.38 10.90 -10.00
C ALA A 475 13.82 11.23 -8.56
N THR A 476 14.54 10.32 -7.91
CA THR A 476 15.08 10.52 -6.55
C THR A 476 16.10 11.65 -6.54
N ALA A 477 17.08 11.59 -7.45
CA ALA A 477 18.14 12.59 -7.56
C ALA A 477 17.57 13.99 -7.88
N ASP A 478 16.62 14.08 -8.81
CA ASP A 478 15.96 15.34 -9.19
C ASP A 478 15.12 15.91 -8.04
N LEU A 479 14.36 15.07 -7.32
CA LEU A 479 13.54 15.50 -6.19
C LEU A 479 14.39 16.04 -5.03
N ILE A 480 15.49 15.37 -4.69
CA ILE A 480 16.43 15.84 -3.66
C ILE A 480 17.05 17.17 -4.10
N ALA A 481 17.51 17.26 -5.35
CA ALA A 481 18.13 18.48 -5.87
C ALA A 481 17.16 19.68 -5.88
N LYS A 482 15.91 19.47 -6.34
CA LYS A 482 14.87 20.51 -6.32
C LYS A 482 14.55 21.00 -4.92
N LYS A 483 14.45 20.09 -3.93
CA LYS A 483 14.22 20.46 -2.52
C LYS A 483 15.39 21.26 -1.96
N ALA A 484 16.63 20.79 -2.15
CA ALA A 484 17.82 21.48 -1.66
C ALA A 484 18.00 22.87 -2.30
N ILE A 485 17.84 23.00 -3.63
CA ILE A 485 17.94 24.29 -4.34
C ILE A 485 16.87 25.29 -3.90
N LYS A 486 15.69 24.83 -3.47
CA LYS A 486 14.63 25.70 -2.95
C LYS A 486 15.00 26.31 -1.59
N GLU A 487 15.78 25.60 -0.79
CA GLU A 487 16.25 26.06 0.52
C GLU A 487 17.53 26.90 0.43
N LEU A 488 18.34 26.67 -0.61
CA LEU A 488 19.59 27.39 -0.84
C LEU A 488 19.36 28.77 -1.52
N PRO A 489 20.27 29.74 -1.33
CA PRO A 489 20.17 31.07 -1.93
C PRO A 489 20.15 31.06 -3.47
N PRO A 490 19.37 31.94 -4.13
CA PRO A 490 19.40 32.03 -5.58
C PRO A 490 20.74 32.58 -6.09
N LEU A 491 21.20 32.10 -7.25
CA LEU A 491 22.38 32.63 -7.97
C LEU A 491 22.10 34.01 -8.59
N ARG A 492 21.91 35.03 -7.76
CA ARG A 492 21.67 36.42 -8.19
C ARG A 492 22.37 37.40 -7.26
N GLY A 493 22.59 38.61 -7.77
CA GLY A 493 23.25 39.67 -7.03
C GLY A 493 24.78 39.62 -7.15
N PRO A 494 25.49 40.30 -6.25
CA PRO A 494 26.91 40.53 -6.41
C PRO A 494 27.72 39.23 -6.48
N LEU A 495 28.84 39.24 -7.20
CA LEU A 495 29.78 38.12 -7.19
C LEU A 495 30.27 37.85 -5.75
N PRO A 496 30.19 36.60 -5.25
CA PRO A 496 30.72 36.25 -3.95
C PRO A 496 32.25 36.29 -3.99
N THR A 497 32.86 36.60 -2.84
CA THR A 497 34.26 36.25 -2.63
C THR A 497 34.36 34.73 -2.51
N PRO A 498 35.31 34.06 -3.20
CA PRO A 498 35.54 32.63 -3.02
C PRO A 498 35.71 32.30 -1.53
N ALA A 499 34.90 31.37 -1.02
CA ALA A 499 35.02 30.90 0.36
C ALA A 499 36.36 30.18 0.56
N ASP A 500 36.86 30.14 1.79
CA ASP A 500 38.08 29.37 2.07
C ASP A 500 37.79 27.88 1.82
N MET A 501 38.78 27.13 1.35
CA MET A 501 38.65 25.68 1.18
C MET A 501 38.38 24.94 2.50
N ASN A 502 38.72 25.58 3.63
CA ASN A 502 38.45 25.12 4.98
C ASN A 502 36.98 25.35 5.42
N ASP A 503 36.20 26.14 4.69
CA ASP A 503 34.80 26.37 5.02
C ASP A 503 33.98 25.11 4.72
N GLN A 504 33.58 24.41 5.78
CA GLN A 504 32.84 23.15 5.66
C GLN A 504 31.51 23.33 4.94
N ALA A 505 31.12 22.31 4.17
CA ALA A 505 29.84 22.26 3.49
C ALA A 505 28.70 22.19 4.52
N THR A 506 27.64 22.96 4.28
CA THR A 506 26.44 22.91 5.13
C THR A 506 25.68 21.60 4.89
N PRO A 507 24.81 21.16 5.82
CA PRO A 507 24.02 19.94 5.62
C PRO A 507 23.19 19.94 4.33
N ILE A 508 22.62 21.09 3.95
CA ILE A 508 21.81 21.24 2.73
C ILE A 508 22.69 21.15 1.48
N GLU A 509 23.91 21.69 1.53
CA GLU A 509 24.89 21.55 0.44
C GLU A 509 25.34 20.09 0.26
N LEU A 510 25.63 19.40 1.36
CA LEU A 510 25.96 17.97 1.33
C LEU A 510 24.82 17.14 0.78
N ARG A 511 23.57 17.48 1.11
CA ARG A 511 22.37 16.84 0.56
C ARG A 511 22.28 17.00 -0.95
N LEU A 512 22.57 18.20 -1.47
CA LEU A 512 22.61 18.45 -2.92
C LEU A 512 23.76 17.70 -3.60
N VAL A 513 24.93 17.60 -2.98
CA VAL A 513 26.05 16.79 -3.50
C VAL A 513 25.67 15.31 -3.56
N LYS A 514 25.12 14.78 -2.45
CA LYS A 514 24.68 13.39 -2.33
C LYS A 514 23.53 13.02 -3.25
N SER A 515 22.78 13.99 -3.81
CA SER A 515 21.72 13.69 -4.77
C SER A 515 22.26 13.01 -6.02
N VAL A 516 23.49 13.35 -6.44
CA VAL A 516 24.15 12.78 -7.62
C VAL A 516 24.54 11.32 -7.40
N GLU A 517 24.85 10.92 -6.16
CA GLU A 517 25.28 9.56 -5.83
C GLU A 517 24.24 8.50 -6.24
N TRP A 518 22.94 8.85 -6.20
CA TRP A 518 21.85 7.99 -6.67
C TRP A 518 21.96 7.59 -8.14
N LEU A 519 22.61 8.41 -8.97
CA LEU A 519 22.80 8.17 -10.41
C LEU A 519 24.08 7.38 -10.72
N LEU A 520 24.97 7.20 -9.75
CA LEU A 520 26.26 6.54 -9.95
C LEU A 520 26.15 5.01 -9.85
N PHE A 521 25.07 4.49 -9.25
CA PHE A 521 24.88 3.06 -9.04
C PHE A 521 24.65 2.26 -10.34
N ASN A 522 24.06 2.88 -11.37
CA ASN A 522 23.80 2.24 -12.66
C ASN A 522 24.53 2.98 -13.80
N PRO A 523 25.33 2.30 -14.64
CA PRO A 523 25.94 2.90 -15.82
C PRO A 523 24.96 3.57 -16.79
N GLU A 524 23.72 3.07 -16.89
CA GLU A 524 22.70 3.64 -17.79
C GLU A 524 22.28 5.06 -17.37
N THR A 525 22.42 5.42 -16.09
CA THR A 525 22.09 6.75 -15.59
C THR A 525 23.28 7.73 -15.66
N TRP A 526 24.44 7.32 -16.17
CA TRP A 526 25.64 8.16 -16.19
C TRP A 526 25.51 9.42 -17.05
N GLU A 527 24.76 9.38 -18.14
CA GLU A 527 24.49 10.59 -18.93
C GLU A 527 23.75 11.65 -18.09
N THR A 528 22.71 11.23 -17.36
CA THR A 528 21.99 12.09 -16.42
C THR A 528 22.88 12.50 -15.25
N ALA A 529 23.75 11.62 -14.76
CA ALA A 529 24.71 11.92 -13.70
C ALA A 529 25.66 13.06 -14.11
N ILE A 530 26.16 13.05 -15.35
CA ILE A 530 27.01 14.12 -15.88
C ILE A 530 26.24 15.43 -15.94
N TYR A 531 25.02 15.41 -16.50
CA TYR A 531 24.18 16.61 -16.60
C TYR A 531 23.89 17.22 -15.22
N GLN A 532 23.46 16.40 -14.27
CA GLN A 532 23.13 16.86 -12.92
C GLN A 532 24.39 17.28 -12.14
N SER A 533 25.52 16.60 -12.32
CA SER A 533 26.81 17.00 -11.72
C SER A 533 27.23 18.39 -12.19
N ASN A 534 27.15 18.65 -13.51
CA ASN A 534 27.47 19.97 -14.06
C ASN A 534 26.54 21.05 -13.49
N ALA A 535 25.24 20.78 -13.38
CA ALA A 535 24.29 21.72 -12.79
C ALA A 535 24.60 22.02 -11.30
N VAL A 536 24.91 21.00 -10.49
CA VAL A 536 25.29 21.18 -9.08
C VAL A 536 26.63 21.90 -8.95
N LEU A 537 27.63 21.56 -9.75
CA LEU A 537 28.94 22.23 -9.75
C LEU A 537 28.80 23.71 -10.15
N ARG A 538 28.00 24.00 -11.18
CA ARG A 538 27.69 25.39 -11.57
C ARG A 538 27.07 26.16 -10.42
N TYR A 539 26.14 25.54 -9.71
CA TYR A 539 25.45 26.15 -8.60
C TYR A 539 26.39 26.41 -7.40
N MET A 540 27.14 25.40 -6.96
CA MET A 540 28.07 25.53 -5.82
C MET A 540 29.18 26.55 -6.11
N LEU A 541 29.80 26.47 -7.29
CA LEU A 541 30.86 27.39 -7.67
C LEU A 541 30.34 28.81 -7.89
N GLY A 542 29.15 28.98 -8.47
CA GLY A 542 28.51 30.30 -8.64
C GLY A 542 28.13 30.97 -7.31
N MET A 543 27.99 30.18 -6.23
CA MET A 543 27.82 30.65 -4.85
C MET A 543 29.14 30.89 -4.10
N GLY A 544 30.29 30.51 -4.67
CA GLY A 544 31.58 30.61 -3.97
C GLY A 544 31.92 29.41 -3.07
N ARG A 545 31.13 28.33 -3.09
CA ARG A 545 31.25 27.19 -2.15
C ARG A 545 32.17 26.10 -2.71
N LEU A 546 33.48 26.35 -2.63
CA LEU A 546 34.52 25.48 -3.18
C LEU A 546 34.58 24.09 -2.53
N HIS A 547 34.39 23.97 -1.22
CA HIS A 547 34.47 22.70 -0.51
C HIS A 547 33.39 21.71 -0.96
N ALA A 548 32.13 22.16 -1.02
CA ALA A 548 31.02 21.34 -1.50
C ALA A 548 31.22 20.90 -2.96
N ALA A 549 31.69 21.80 -3.84
CA ALA A 549 31.98 21.47 -5.23
C ALA A 549 33.11 20.43 -5.36
N ARG A 550 34.16 20.54 -4.53
CA ARG A 550 35.26 19.56 -4.49
C ARG A 550 34.79 18.17 -4.05
N LEU A 551 33.97 18.11 -3.01
CA LEU A 551 33.39 16.84 -2.53
C LEU A 551 32.66 16.12 -3.66
N LEU A 552 31.85 16.84 -4.43
CA LEU A 552 31.18 16.27 -5.60
C LEU A 552 32.18 15.72 -6.62
N VAL A 553 33.16 16.51 -7.08
CA VAL A 553 34.15 16.04 -8.07
C VAL A 553 34.90 14.81 -7.56
N SER A 554 35.29 14.78 -6.27
CA SER A 554 36.00 13.64 -5.68
C SER A 554 35.15 12.37 -5.51
N SER A 555 33.83 12.52 -5.47
CA SER A 555 32.88 11.38 -5.37
C SER A 555 32.58 10.71 -6.71
N LEU A 556 32.91 11.37 -7.83
CA LEU A 556 32.60 10.87 -9.16
C LEU A 556 33.65 9.85 -9.63
N PRO A 557 33.22 8.76 -10.30
CA PRO A 557 34.15 7.81 -10.91
C PRO A 557 35.07 8.46 -11.95
N ASP A 558 36.33 8.01 -12.02
CA ASP A 558 37.32 8.49 -13.00
C ASP A 558 36.86 8.36 -14.46
N ALA A 559 36.01 7.37 -14.74
CA ALA A 559 35.41 7.18 -16.06
C ALA A 559 34.56 8.38 -16.51
N LEU A 560 33.94 9.11 -15.55
CA LEU A 560 33.14 10.30 -15.84
C LEU A 560 34.02 11.56 -15.93
N THR A 561 35.01 11.70 -15.04
CA THR A 561 35.84 12.91 -14.93
C THR A 561 36.99 12.95 -15.94
N GLY A 562 37.47 11.80 -16.43
CA GLY A 562 38.61 11.69 -17.35
C GLY A 562 38.28 11.75 -18.84
N SER A 563 37.00 11.65 -19.23
CA SER A 563 36.60 11.60 -20.64
C SER A 563 36.52 12.99 -21.27
N SER A 564 37.16 13.18 -22.44
CA SER A 564 37.04 14.41 -23.22
C SER A 564 35.64 14.66 -23.77
N ALA A 565 34.79 13.62 -23.82
CA ALA A 565 33.38 13.75 -24.18
C ALA A 565 32.58 14.51 -23.10
N ASN A 566 33.07 14.51 -21.85
CA ASN A 566 32.44 15.18 -20.70
C ASN A 566 33.14 16.51 -20.42
N GLY A 567 33.30 17.34 -21.45
CA GLY A 567 34.21 18.49 -21.47
C GLY A 567 34.05 19.48 -20.31
N GLU A 568 32.82 19.73 -19.83
CA GLU A 568 32.59 20.61 -18.67
C GLU A 568 33.11 19.99 -17.36
N LEU A 569 32.82 18.72 -17.14
CA LEU A 569 33.21 17.98 -15.92
C LEU A 569 34.72 17.79 -15.83
N LEU A 570 35.37 17.44 -16.94
CA LEU A 570 36.83 17.42 -17.05
C LEU A 570 37.44 18.80 -16.76
N GLY A 571 36.76 19.87 -17.20
CA GLY A 571 37.12 21.24 -16.88
C GLY A 571 37.13 21.51 -15.38
N TYR A 572 36.11 21.08 -14.64
CA TYR A 572 36.08 21.23 -13.18
C TYR A 572 37.18 20.44 -12.47
N ALA A 573 37.49 19.22 -12.91
CA ALA A 573 38.60 18.44 -12.36
C ALA A 573 39.95 19.18 -12.53
N ARG A 574 40.22 19.69 -13.74
CA ARG A 574 41.41 20.50 -14.02
C ARG A 574 41.44 21.80 -13.23
N PHE A 575 40.29 22.44 -13.06
CA PHE A 575 40.16 23.64 -12.23
C PHE A 575 40.64 23.40 -10.80
N PHE A 576 40.21 22.32 -10.15
CA PHE A 576 40.64 22.03 -8.78
C PHE A 576 42.14 21.73 -8.68
N SER A 577 42.71 21.04 -9.68
CA SER A 577 44.17 20.84 -9.76
C SER A 577 44.95 22.16 -9.86
N VAL A 578 44.43 23.12 -10.64
CA VAL A 578 44.99 24.48 -10.71
C VAL A 578 44.78 25.24 -9.40
N TRP A 579 43.62 25.12 -8.77
CA TRP A 579 43.29 25.80 -7.52
C TRP A 579 44.18 25.38 -6.35
N ASP A 580 44.64 24.12 -6.33
CA ASP A 580 45.55 23.58 -5.31
C ASP A 580 47.01 24.01 -5.46
N GLY A 581 47.36 24.57 -6.63
CA GLY A 581 48.73 24.97 -6.96
C GLY A 581 49.37 25.89 -5.92
N PRO A 582 48.75 27.03 -5.55
CA PRO A 582 49.31 27.94 -4.55
C PRO A 582 49.55 27.30 -3.18
N SER A 583 48.65 26.44 -2.71
CA SER A 583 48.82 25.73 -1.43
C SER A 583 49.97 24.73 -1.50
N THR A 584 50.05 23.98 -2.58
CA THR A 584 51.15 23.04 -2.85
C THR A 584 52.50 23.76 -2.90
N LEU A 585 52.55 24.94 -3.54
CA LEU A 585 53.73 25.78 -3.59
C LEU A 585 54.08 26.34 -2.21
N ALA A 586 53.11 26.80 -1.43
CA ALA A 586 53.33 27.32 -0.08
C ALA A 586 53.94 26.25 0.86
N GLU A 587 53.49 25.00 0.75
CA GLU A 587 54.08 23.87 1.47
C GLU A 587 55.55 23.67 1.09
N ILE A 588 55.88 23.67 -0.20
CA ILE A 588 57.27 23.55 -0.66
C ILE A 588 58.10 24.74 -0.19
N ILE A 589 57.59 25.97 -0.29
CA ILE A 589 58.28 27.19 0.16
C ILE A 589 58.56 27.11 1.67
N SER A 590 57.65 26.56 2.47
CA SER A 590 57.83 26.40 3.91
C SER A 590 58.95 25.42 4.29
N GLN A 591 59.33 24.52 3.37
CA GLN A 591 60.41 23.54 3.53
C GLN A 591 61.79 24.09 3.12
N ASN A 592 61.90 25.40 2.85
CA ASN A 592 63.17 26.01 2.46
C ASN A 592 64.24 25.77 3.56
N PRO A 593 65.39 25.14 3.22
CA PRO A 593 66.46 24.84 4.19
C PRO A 593 67.11 26.09 4.83
N GLY A 594 66.97 27.26 4.20
CA GLY A 594 67.53 28.52 4.68
C GLY A 594 69.06 28.52 4.76
N ASP A 595 69.61 29.51 5.48
CA ASP A 595 71.08 29.70 5.58
C ASP A 595 71.81 28.56 6.31
N ASN A 596 71.08 27.70 7.03
CA ASN A 596 71.62 26.57 7.79
C ASN A 596 71.57 25.23 7.03
N GLY A 597 70.93 25.18 5.86
CA GLY A 597 70.83 23.98 5.03
C GLY A 597 72.11 23.66 4.27
N THR A 598 72.31 22.39 3.91
CA THR A 598 73.42 22.01 3.04
C THR A 598 73.17 22.49 1.60
N LYS A 599 74.25 22.75 0.84
CA LYS A 599 74.14 23.13 -0.59
C LYS A 599 73.35 22.12 -1.43
N ASN A 600 73.39 20.83 -1.05
CA ASN A 600 72.66 19.79 -1.75
C ASN A 600 71.16 19.84 -1.44
N GLU A 601 70.78 20.08 -0.19
CA GLU A 601 69.37 20.28 0.21
C GLU A 601 68.78 21.54 -0.44
N GLN A 602 69.54 22.64 -0.46
CA GLN A 602 69.11 23.88 -1.13
C GLN A 602 68.84 23.66 -2.61
N ARG A 603 69.75 22.95 -3.30
CA ARG A 603 69.60 22.65 -4.74
C ARG A 603 68.44 21.69 -5.02
N ALA A 604 68.22 20.70 -4.15
CA ALA A 604 67.10 19.77 -4.27
C ALA A 604 65.75 20.50 -4.08
N TRP A 605 65.66 21.37 -3.07
CA TRP A 605 64.50 22.22 -2.83
C TRP A 605 64.23 23.16 -4.02
N GLU A 606 65.24 23.85 -4.54
CA GLU A 606 65.10 24.73 -5.72
C GLU A 606 64.60 23.94 -6.95
N GLN A 607 65.10 22.72 -7.16
CA GLN A 607 64.66 21.88 -8.27
C GLN A 607 63.20 21.45 -8.10
N GLN A 608 62.79 21.07 -6.89
CA GLN A 608 61.40 20.71 -6.59
C GLN A 608 60.47 21.91 -6.71
N TYR A 609 60.84 23.07 -6.17
CA TYR A 609 60.07 24.29 -6.26
C TYR A 609 59.88 24.74 -7.71
N LYS A 610 60.96 24.69 -8.51
CA LYS A 610 60.90 24.98 -9.94
C LYS A 610 59.97 24.03 -10.69
N ALA A 611 60.09 22.72 -10.45
CA ALA A 611 59.26 21.72 -11.12
C ALA A 611 57.76 21.95 -10.83
N VAL A 612 57.39 22.11 -9.55
CA VAL A 612 55.98 22.31 -9.18
C VAL A 612 55.45 23.66 -9.66
N LEU A 613 56.27 24.71 -9.68
CA LEU A 613 55.85 26.01 -10.22
C LEU A 613 55.69 25.97 -11.75
N ASP A 614 56.56 25.27 -12.45
CA ASP A 614 56.46 25.06 -13.90
C ASP A 614 55.21 24.22 -14.23
N ASP A 615 54.96 23.14 -13.49
CA ASP A 615 53.75 22.31 -13.63
C ASP A 615 52.48 23.13 -13.34
N TYR A 616 52.47 23.94 -12.27
CA TYR A 616 51.35 24.84 -11.95
C TYR A 616 51.10 25.85 -13.07
N TYR A 617 52.18 26.45 -13.61
CA TYR A 617 52.09 27.37 -14.74
C TYR A 617 51.47 26.70 -15.97
N ASP A 618 51.96 25.51 -16.33
CA ASP A 618 51.46 24.78 -17.51
C ASP A 618 49.99 24.38 -17.32
N MET A 619 49.62 23.83 -16.16
CA MET A 619 48.21 23.49 -15.86
C MET A 619 47.29 24.72 -15.90
N ALA A 620 47.70 25.84 -15.30
CA ALA A 620 46.91 27.07 -15.28
C ALA A 620 46.76 27.68 -16.68
N VAL A 621 47.85 27.75 -17.44
CA VAL A 621 47.84 28.26 -18.81
C VAL A 621 47.01 27.36 -19.73
N ASP A 622 47.12 26.04 -19.58
CA ASP A 622 46.30 25.10 -20.33
C ASP A 622 44.82 25.25 -20.00
N LEU A 623 44.44 25.40 -18.72
CA LEU A 623 43.06 25.67 -18.32
C LEU A 623 42.53 26.98 -18.92
N LEU A 624 43.35 28.04 -18.95
CA LEU A 624 42.98 29.34 -19.51
C LEU A 624 42.87 29.34 -21.03
N LYS A 625 43.70 28.54 -21.72
CA LYS A 625 43.70 28.40 -23.19
C LYS A 625 42.64 27.42 -23.68
N VAL A 626 42.37 26.36 -22.92
CA VAL A 626 41.21 25.52 -23.12
C VAL A 626 39.99 26.39 -22.81
N TYR A 627 38.98 26.35 -23.67
CA TYR A 627 37.79 27.20 -23.55
C TYR A 627 36.89 26.71 -22.37
N TRP A 628 37.43 26.73 -21.14
CA TRP A 628 36.81 26.18 -19.92
C TRP A 628 35.52 26.93 -19.60
N LEU A 629 34.37 26.23 -19.54
CA LEU A 629 33.05 26.87 -19.44
C LEU A 629 32.76 27.81 -20.63
N GLY A 630 33.18 27.38 -21.81
CA GLY A 630 33.09 28.10 -23.07
C GLY A 630 31.68 28.50 -23.49
N LEU A 631 31.53 29.74 -23.93
CA LEU A 631 30.26 30.34 -24.34
C LEU A 631 29.91 30.00 -25.81
N GLU A 632 29.59 28.74 -26.12
CA GLU A 632 29.03 28.41 -27.44
C GLU A 632 27.65 29.09 -27.64
N TYR A 633 27.39 29.61 -28.85
CA TYR A 633 26.14 30.29 -29.14
C TYR A 633 25.02 29.27 -29.34
N SER A 634 23.93 29.41 -28.59
CA SER A 634 22.74 28.59 -28.75
C SER A 634 21.47 29.38 -28.41
N ASP A 635 20.39 29.14 -29.15
CA ASP A 635 19.12 29.86 -29.00
C ASP A 635 18.21 29.32 -27.88
N SER A 636 18.54 28.19 -27.25
CA SER A 636 17.68 27.60 -26.19
C SER A 636 17.76 28.38 -24.87
N ASN A 637 16.62 28.51 -24.18
CA ASN A 637 16.54 29.26 -22.92
C ASN A 637 17.31 28.59 -21.77
N GLU A 638 17.37 27.25 -21.75
CA GLU A 638 18.20 26.51 -20.80
C GLU A 638 19.67 26.86 -20.99
N ARG A 639 20.19 26.75 -22.23
CA ARG A 639 21.60 27.10 -22.50
C ARG A 639 21.90 28.56 -22.22
N LYS A 640 20.94 29.48 -22.35
CA LYS A 640 21.11 30.88 -21.89
C LYS A 640 21.31 30.96 -20.37
N ARG A 641 20.57 30.20 -19.58
CA ARG A 641 20.74 30.15 -18.12
C ARG A 641 22.09 29.55 -17.76
N GLU A 642 22.45 28.40 -18.35
CA GLU A 642 23.74 27.74 -18.11
C GLU A 642 24.90 28.69 -18.44
N ARG A 643 24.78 29.44 -19.54
CA ARG A 643 25.75 30.46 -19.96
C ARG A 643 25.94 31.57 -18.93
N VAL A 644 24.86 32.03 -18.30
CA VAL A 644 24.93 33.04 -17.24
C VAL A 644 25.62 32.48 -16.00
N GLU A 645 25.32 31.24 -15.63
CA GLU A 645 25.97 30.54 -14.51
C GLU A 645 27.47 30.33 -14.79
N GLN A 646 27.82 29.86 -15.99
CA GLN A 646 29.21 29.69 -16.46
C GLN A 646 29.99 31.00 -16.46
N MET A 647 29.40 32.08 -17.00
CA MET A 647 30.04 33.40 -17.01
C MET A 647 30.26 33.93 -15.59
N ARG A 648 29.29 33.73 -14.69
CA ARG A 648 29.43 34.08 -13.28
C ARG A 648 30.61 33.34 -12.64
N ILE A 649 30.74 32.03 -12.85
CA ILE A 649 31.85 31.23 -12.32
C ILE A 649 33.18 31.74 -12.87
N ARG A 650 33.27 31.98 -14.19
CA ARG A 650 34.49 32.51 -14.80
C ARG A 650 34.88 33.86 -14.19
N GLN A 651 33.94 34.78 -14.00
CA GLN A 651 34.19 36.09 -13.39
C GLN A 651 34.64 36.02 -11.92
N ILE A 652 34.29 34.95 -11.20
CA ILE A 652 34.75 34.70 -9.82
C ILE A 652 36.19 34.16 -9.85
N TYR A 653 36.44 33.07 -10.58
CA TYR A 653 37.66 32.27 -10.38
C TYR A 653 38.77 32.53 -11.41
N VAL A 654 38.47 32.96 -12.63
CA VAL A 654 39.50 33.21 -13.65
C VAL A 654 40.42 34.37 -13.23
N PRO A 655 39.91 35.52 -12.74
CA PRO A 655 40.77 36.58 -12.22
C PRO A 655 41.63 36.11 -11.04
N GLU A 656 41.08 35.32 -10.12
CA GLU A 656 41.81 34.76 -8.97
C GLU A 656 42.97 33.85 -9.40
N ILE A 657 42.74 32.94 -10.35
CA ILE A 657 43.78 32.05 -10.88
C ILE A 657 44.92 32.86 -11.50
N ILE A 658 44.59 33.89 -12.28
CA ILE A 658 45.59 34.73 -12.96
C ILE A 658 46.39 35.56 -11.95
N LEU A 659 45.71 36.16 -10.97
CA LEU A 659 46.35 36.94 -9.91
C LEU A 659 47.25 36.06 -9.04
N ALA A 660 46.78 34.86 -8.66
CA ALA A 660 47.57 33.89 -7.91
C ALA A 660 48.81 33.45 -8.71
N LEU A 661 48.64 33.03 -9.97
CA LEU A 661 49.75 32.63 -10.84
C LEU A 661 50.76 33.77 -11.03
N HIS A 662 50.30 34.99 -11.30
CA HIS A 662 51.17 36.16 -11.43
C HIS A 662 51.95 36.42 -10.15
N ARG A 663 51.29 36.32 -8.99
CA ARG A 663 51.91 36.51 -7.68
C ARG A 663 52.99 35.46 -7.41
N GLU A 664 52.74 34.18 -7.66
CA GLU A 664 53.74 33.13 -7.44
C GLU A 664 54.94 33.24 -8.39
N LEU A 665 54.71 33.62 -9.66
CA LEU A 665 55.79 33.92 -10.62
C LEU A 665 56.60 35.16 -10.20
N TYR A 666 55.94 36.19 -9.69
CA TYR A 666 56.60 37.42 -9.23
C TYR A 666 57.38 37.21 -7.93
N ASN A 667 56.84 36.45 -6.97
CA ASN A 667 57.50 36.16 -5.70
C ASN A 667 58.72 35.27 -5.86
N SER A 668 58.71 34.37 -6.85
CA SER A 668 59.85 33.49 -7.16
C SER A 668 60.99 34.18 -7.92
N ARG A 669 60.85 35.47 -8.29
CA ARG A 669 61.81 36.19 -9.15
C ARG A 669 63.25 36.23 -8.63
N ASP A 670 63.43 36.29 -7.32
CA ASP A 670 64.75 36.45 -6.71
C ASP A 670 65.56 35.14 -6.81
N ILE A 671 64.86 34.00 -6.90
CA ILE A 671 65.44 32.66 -7.06
C ILE A 671 65.48 32.27 -8.54
N PHE A 672 64.39 32.56 -9.28
CA PHE A 672 64.23 32.23 -10.69
C PHE A 672 63.92 33.49 -11.52
N PRO A 673 64.93 34.28 -11.94
CA PRO A 673 64.72 35.52 -12.68
C PRO A 673 63.92 35.35 -13.99
N ALA A 674 63.98 34.16 -14.60
CA ALA A 674 63.22 33.82 -15.81
C ALA A 674 61.68 33.90 -15.60
N ASN A 675 61.19 33.79 -14.36
CA ASN A 675 59.75 33.84 -14.07
C ASN A 675 59.17 35.25 -14.26
N LEU A 676 59.98 36.30 -14.17
CA LEU A 676 59.55 37.66 -14.53
C LEU A 676 59.11 37.76 -15.99
N ARG A 677 59.80 37.05 -16.89
CA ARG A 677 59.40 36.96 -18.30
C ARG A 677 58.04 36.27 -18.44
N LYS A 678 57.85 35.13 -17.76
CA LYS A 678 56.56 34.41 -17.78
C LYS A 678 55.43 35.30 -17.26
N ALA A 679 55.65 36.02 -16.15
CA ALA A 679 54.67 36.95 -15.59
C ALA A 679 54.30 38.08 -16.57
N LEU A 680 55.26 38.61 -17.34
CA LEU A 680 55.02 39.63 -18.37
C LEU A 680 54.43 39.06 -19.68
N GLN A 681 54.42 37.73 -19.87
CA GLN A 681 53.75 37.07 -20.99
C GLN A 681 52.27 36.77 -20.71
N LEU A 682 51.86 36.61 -19.44
CA LEU A 682 50.46 36.38 -19.05
C LEU A 682 49.48 37.45 -19.61
N PRO A 683 49.79 38.76 -19.64
CA PRO A 683 48.92 39.77 -20.25
C PRO A 683 48.57 39.49 -21.70
N ASN A 684 49.48 38.86 -22.47
CA ASN A 684 49.19 38.48 -23.85
C ASN A 684 48.11 37.40 -23.92
N ILE A 685 48.11 36.45 -22.98
CA ILE A 685 47.07 35.41 -22.88
C ILE A 685 45.73 36.05 -22.48
N VAL A 686 45.74 36.97 -21.50
CA VAL A 686 44.53 37.66 -21.03
C VAL A 686 43.90 38.51 -22.13
N ALA A 687 44.72 39.23 -22.91
CA ALA A 687 44.28 40.10 -23.99
C ALA A 687 43.95 39.36 -25.31
N ASP A 688 44.32 38.08 -25.42
CA ASP A 688 44.09 37.29 -26.63
C ASP A 688 42.59 37.12 -26.91
N SER A 689 42.15 37.57 -28.09
CA SER A 689 40.74 37.49 -28.49
C SER A 689 40.24 36.05 -28.65
N ARG A 690 41.14 35.09 -28.90
CA ARG A 690 40.80 33.66 -29.02
C ARG A 690 40.22 33.11 -27.72
N TYR A 691 40.77 33.52 -26.58
CA TYR A 691 40.34 33.07 -25.26
C TYR A 691 39.37 34.07 -24.60
N SER A 692 39.45 35.35 -24.99
CA SER A 692 38.56 36.42 -24.51
C SER A 692 38.53 36.59 -22.98
N ILE A 693 39.62 36.20 -22.30
CA ILE A 693 39.74 36.18 -20.83
C ILE A 693 39.57 37.58 -20.21
N PHE A 694 40.00 38.63 -20.92
CA PHE A 694 39.81 40.02 -20.48
C PHE A 694 38.36 40.37 -20.11
N ARG A 695 37.36 39.65 -20.67
CA ARG A 695 35.95 39.85 -20.33
C ARG A 695 35.58 39.31 -18.96
N ASP A 696 36.30 38.31 -18.45
CA ASP A 696 36.04 37.71 -17.14
C ASP A 696 36.48 38.64 -15.99
N PHE A 697 37.37 39.61 -16.24
CA PHE A 697 37.75 40.64 -15.26
C PHE A 697 36.68 41.73 -15.05
N VAL A 698 35.68 41.79 -15.94
CA VAL A 698 34.64 42.81 -15.91
C VAL A 698 33.31 42.13 -15.60
N SER A 699 32.71 42.54 -14.48
CA SER A 699 31.38 42.10 -14.05
C SER A 699 30.45 43.29 -13.84
N ALA A 700 29.17 43.03 -13.59
CA ALA A 700 28.23 44.08 -13.21
C ALA A 700 28.60 44.77 -11.89
N ASP A 701 29.34 44.07 -11.02
CA ASP A 701 29.66 44.51 -9.66
C ASP A 701 31.03 45.20 -9.56
N GLY A 702 31.86 45.13 -10.61
CA GLY A 702 33.17 45.76 -10.61
C GLY A 702 34.10 45.28 -11.72
N ASN A 703 35.23 45.98 -11.85
CA ASN A 703 36.29 45.69 -12.78
C ASN A 703 37.60 45.40 -12.01
N ARG A 704 38.10 44.17 -12.12
CA ARG A 704 39.33 43.71 -11.48
C ARG A 704 40.57 43.85 -12.36
N MET A 705 40.41 44.30 -13.60
CA MET A 705 41.54 44.54 -14.49
C MET A 705 42.59 45.53 -13.90
N PRO A 706 42.20 46.62 -13.21
CA PRO A 706 43.17 47.52 -12.58
C PRO A 706 44.04 46.85 -11.52
N GLU A 707 43.49 45.91 -10.75
CA GLU A 707 44.21 45.11 -9.76
C GLU A 707 45.31 44.29 -10.44
N TYR A 708 44.96 43.57 -11.51
CA TYR A 708 45.92 42.78 -12.26
C TYR A 708 47.00 43.64 -12.93
N LEU A 709 46.62 44.77 -13.55
CA LEU A 709 47.58 45.68 -14.19
C LEU A 709 48.56 46.32 -13.21
N ALA A 710 48.18 46.51 -11.93
CA ALA A 710 49.12 46.94 -10.91
C ALA A 710 50.22 45.89 -10.68
N GLY A 711 49.87 44.61 -10.61
CA GLY A 711 50.84 43.51 -10.53
C GLY A 711 51.76 43.43 -11.75
N VAL A 712 51.22 43.67 -12.95
CA VAL A 712 52.01 43.72 -14.20
C VAL A 712 53.00 44.89 -14.18
N ARG A 713 52.58 46.06 -13.71
CA ARG A 713 53.46 47.22 -13.51
C ARG A 713 54.60 46.88 -12.57
N ASP A 714 54.31 46.24 -11.44
CA ASP A 714 55.31 45.91 -10.43
C ASP A 714 56.33 44.87 -10.94
N ALA A 715 55.89 43.91 -11.77
CA ALA A 715 56.78 43.02 -12.52
C ALA A 715 57.66 43.78 -13.53
N GLY A 716 57.09 44.76 -14.24
CA GLY A 716 57.84 45.61 -15.17
C GLY A 716 58.92 46.46 -14.47
N ILE A 717 58.61 47.01 -13.30
CA ILE A 717 59.59 47.74 -12.46
C ILE A 717 60.71 46.81 -12.00
N ALA A 718 60.39 45.58 -11.58
CA ALA A 718 61.41 44.60 -11.18
C ALA A 718 62.35 44.23 -12.34
N VAL A 719 61.84 44.12 -13.57
CA VAL A 719 62.65 43.86 -14.77
C VAL A 719 63.61 45.01 -15.09
N LEU A 720 63.16 46.26 -14.95
CA LEU A 720 64.03 47.45 -15.08
C LEU A 720 65.12 47.46 -14.00
N GLY A 721 64.76 47.10 -12.76
CA GLY A 721 65.71 46.98 -11.65
C GLY A 721 66.77 45.89 -11.87
N ALA A 722 66.44 44.85 -12.63
CA ALA A 722 67.35 43.78 -13.01
C ALA A 722 68.27 44.12 -14.22
N GLY A 723 68.20 45.35 -14.75
CA GLY A 723 69.12 45.84 -15.78
C GLY A 723 68.67 45.63 -17.23
N VAL A 724 67.40 45.27 -17.47
CA VAL A 724 66.83 45.21 -18.83
C VAL A 724 66.36 46.60 -19.25
N SER A 725 66.80 47.08 -20.41
CA SER A 725 66.53 48.45 -20.89
C SER A 725 65.09 48.72 -21.29
N ASP A 726 64.33 47.68 -21.66
CA ASP A 726 62.93 47.77 -22.05
C ASP A 726 62.15 46.55 -21.50
N PRO A 727 61.13 46.74 -20.66
CA PRO A 727 60.28 45.66 -20.16
C PRO A 727 59.59 44.87 -21.29
N VAL A 728 59.36 45.50 -22.44
CA VAL A 728 58.75 44.86 -23.62
C VAL A 728 59.75 43.95 -24.33
N GLN A 729 61.04 44.29 -24.34
CA GLN A 729 62.08 43.39 -24.87
C GLN A 729 62.22 42.12 -24.03
N ALA A 730 61.94 42.19 -22.73
CA ALA A 730 61.96 41.01 -21.87
C ALA A 730 60.91 39.95 -22.24
N VAL A 731 59.82 40.35 -22.92
CA VAL A 731 58.70 39.49 -23.35
C VAL A 731 58.98 38.75 -24.66
N VAL A 732 59.76 39.37 -25.56
CA VAL A 732 60.02 38.92 -26.94
C VAL A 732 61.30 38.06 -27.06
N GLY A 733 62.18 38.11 -26.06
CA GLY A 733 63.49 37.44 -26.04
C GLY A 733 63.53 36.02 -25.47
#